data_AF-A0AAN0JT12-F1
#
_entry.id   AF-A0AAN0JT12-F1
#
_cell.length_a   1.000
_cell.length_b   1.000
_cell.length_c   1.000
_cell.angle_alpha   90.00
_cell.angle_beta   90.00
_cell.angle_gamma   90.00
#
_symmetry.space_group_name_H-M   'P 1'
#
loop_
_entity.id
_entity.type
_entity.pdbx_description
1 polymer ?
#
loop_
_entity_poly.entity_id
_entity_poly.type
_entity_poly.pdbx_seq_one_letter_code
_entity_poly.pdbx_strand_id
1 'polypeptide(L)'
;MHQSLTLGVGPSTSDQPQFLSPSISGATPRFKFLTLATQLIRNTTLMPNPIDRNLLREKIYNATMDYFCYQPMWIVGDIKALRQTMDSLIKFWSAVKEIKNVVAATQTFDTGPSTLPRNSSFWQALDSPSVQGSWLNTYSIRGSNSRSQSLNIPLMTSTGKRSTMVKSRVLLKRRNLILAILRHEVDRLSAWMNPFGAAELSIPGEDNLQAWTNPTQTDRNWQNTVTMAYQSSPHLAFYVYYRFRSNEAVTREFNRLIQTNPVAFIDIPEAAQTFASKEVVEKDSRELYHLLYWRGIPPAMALMYFTRPYSNHPITGQFANKAMQSFKPSDIVQFIPQVVQALRYDKLGFAKDYILTAARSSQVLAHQFLWNIQANTYTDEEGEIKEPEIGSLLEQLHKEILNNLSGAAKKFYEREFSFFKKVTDISGIIRPYPKPERKEQCLKALREVTLEPGVYLPSNPEAVVLGIDYDSGTPMQSAAKAPFLAKFKVQPCGIAEMEALNIQDDQTLAEDLQKFLSSDQSVWQGSIFKVGDDVRQDMLALQIIKFFKDIYDEIGLQLYLVPYRVVATAAGCGVIEVVPDSKSRDQLGKQTQVSLKEYFHSVYGDEDSYPYQEARSNFIRSMAAYSLITYLLQIKDRHNGNIMLDKWGHIIHIDFGFLFESSPGGNLGFEPDLKLTEEMLEIMGGKKSDSYKWFLELCVQGYLAVRPYQEQVVAMVTLMLDTGFPCFRGNTIDELRSRFRMNFSEKDAARAIVEVVESACLNFRTFSYDLIQDVQQNIYYHKKN
;
A
#
# COMPACT_ATOMS: atom_id res chain seq x y z
N MET A 1 38.29 -11.89 -4.25
CA MET A 1 37.64 -10.63 -3.81
C MET A 1 37.55 -9.59 -4.92
N HIS A 2 38.67 -9.15 -5.51
CA HIS A 2 38.64 -8.17 -6.61
C HIS A 2 37.79 -8.58 -7.81
N GLN A 3 37.78 -9.86 -8.18
CA GLN A 3 36.96 -10.38 -9.29
C GLN A 3 35.47 -10.47 -8.95
N SER A 4 35.14 -10.68 -7.67
CA SER A 4 33.76 -10.81 -7.22
C SER A 4 33.07 -9.45 -7.15
N LEU A 5 33.77 -8.40 -6.69
CA LEU A 5 33.17 -7.06 -6.54
C LEU A 5 33.19 -6.27 -7.85
N THR A 6 32.03 -5.72 -8.21
CA THR A 6 31.86 -4.85 -9.37
C THR A 6 32.16 -3.38 -9.06
N LEU A 7 32.36 -2.59 -10.12
CA LEU A 7 32.54 -1.14 -10.02
C LEU A 7 31.23 -0.37 -10.26
N GLY A 8 30.19 -1.00 -10.81
CA GLY A 8 28.88 -0.39 -10.99
C GLY A 8 28.10 -0.24 -9.69
N VAL A 9 27.20 0.74 -9.67
CA VAL A 9 26.26 1.00 -8.57
C VAL A 9 24.87 1.21 -9.18
N GLY A 10 23.89 0.40 -8.77
CA GLY A 10 22.51 0.51 -9.23
C GLY A 10 22.00 -0.74 -9.95
N PRO A 11 20.80 -0.67 -10.54
CA PRO A 11 20.19 -1.80 -11.24
C PRO A 11 21.12 -2.35 -12.32
N SER A 12 21.19 -3.68 -12.42
CA SER A 12 21.95 -4.35 -13.47
C SER A 12 21.36 -4.02 -14.84
N THR A 13 22.13 -3.35 -15.69
CA THR A 13 21.91 -3.37 -17.14
C THR A 13 22.38 -4.71 -17.69
N SER A 14 21.94 -5.08 -18.90
CA SER A 14 22.31 -6.36 -19.56
C SER A 14 23.81 -6.67 -19.59
N ASP A 15 24.66 -5.64 -19.41
CA ASP A 15 26.12 -5.72 -19.53
C ASP A 15 26.86 -5.71 -18.18
N GLN A 16 26.19 -5.66 -17.02
CA GLN A 16 26.85 -5.73 -15.71
C GLN A 16 26.24 -6.80 -14.77
N PRO A 17 27.00 -7.85 -14.41
CA PRO A 17 26.54 -8.84 -13.45
C PRO A 17 26.40 -8.23 -12.06
N GLN A 18 25.25 -8.42 -11.41
CA GLN A 18 25.03 -7.98 -10.04
C GLN A 18 25.94 -8.77 -9.08
N PHE A 19 26.57 -8.09 -8.10
CA PHE A 19 27.48 -8.75 -7.15
C PHE A 19 26.75 -9.82 -6.31
N LEU A 20 25.64 -9.43 -5.67
CA LEU A 20 24.74 -10.29 -4.90
C LEU A 20 23.33 -9.68 -4.91
N SER A 21 22.29 -10.52 -4.74
CA SER A 21 20.89 -10.09 -4.65
C SER A 21 20.72 -8.92 -3.65
N PRO A 22 19.92 -7.88 -3.94
CA PRO A 22 19.63 -6.80 -3.02
C PRO A 22 18.66 -7.23 -1.91
N SER A 23 18.15 -8.47 -1.95
CA SER A 23 17.38 -9.04 -0.86
C SER A 23 18.19 -9.06 0.42
N ILE A 24 17.50 -8.87 1.54
CA ILE A 24 18.06 -8.98 2.88
C ILE A 24 18.63 -10.39 3.21
N SER A 25 18.12 -11.45 2.57
CA SER A 25 18.67 -12.80 2.65
C SER A 25 20.07 -12.84 2.04
N GLY A 26 20.33 -12.01 1.02
CA GLY A 26 21.65 -11.71 0.49
C GLY A 26 22.48 -10.73 1.33
N ALA A 27 21.88 -10.00 2.29
CA ALA A 27 22.59 -9.00 3.08
C ALA A 27 23.62 -9.64 4.04
N THR A 28 23.26 -10.72 4.75
CA THR A 28 24.22 -11.43 5.62
C THR A 28 25.50 -11.84 4.89
N PRO A 29 25.46 -12.65 3.81
CA PRO A 29 26.67 -13.03 3.09
C PRO A 29 27.38 -11.82 2.45
N ARG A 30 26.63 -10.83 1.93
CA ARG A 30 27.21 -9.58 1.39
C ARG A 30 28.05 -8.86 2.44
N PHE A 31 27.48 -8.53 3.59
CA PHE A 31 28.17 -7.71 4.59
C PHE A 31 29.26 -8.49 5.35
N LYS A 32 29.13 -9.81 5.50
CA LYS A 32 30.25 -10.65 5.95
C LYS A 32 31.42 -10.58 4.97
N PHE A 33 31.16 -10.74 3.68
CA PHE A 33 32.20 -10.66 2.65
C PHE A 33 32.85 -9.26 2.60
N LEU A 34 32.06 -8.19 2.64
CA LEU A 34 32.56 -6.82 2.64
C LEU A 34 33.36 -6.49 3.92
N THR A 35 33.00 -7.07 5.05
CA THR A 35 33.78 -6.96 6.31
C THR A 35 35.15 -7.61 6.16
N LEU A 36 35.22 -8.82 5.61
CA LEU A 36 36.49 -9.51 5.34
C LEU A 36 37.36 -8.71 4.37
N ALA A 37 36.76 -8.18 3.29
CA ALA A 37 37.48 -7.33 2.33
C ALA A 37 38.01 -6.04 2.98
N THR A 38 37.25 -5.46 3.92
CA THR A 38 37.67 -4.28 4.67
C THR A 38 38.84 -4.57 5.61
N GLN A 39 38.83 -5.73 6.27
CA GLN A 39 39.94 -6.19 7.10
C GLN A 39 41.21 -6.42 6.27
N LEU A 40 41.09 -6.97 5.05
CA LEU A 40 42.21 -7.16 4.13
C LEU A 40 42.89 -5.83 3.75
N ILE A 41 42.11 -4.78 3.46
CA ILE A 41 42.65 -3.43 3.16
C ILE A 41 43.47 -2.87 4.32
N ARG A 42 43.13 -3.22 5.57
CA ARG A 42 43.85 -2.76 6.76
C ARG A 42 45.17 -3.49 6.95
N ASN A 43 45.27 -4.73 6.47
CA ASN A 43 46.49 -5.51 6.59
C ASN A 43 47.49 -5.10 5.49
N THR A 44 48.33 -4.12 5.82
CA THR A 44 49.38 -3.61 4.94
C THR A 44 50.44 -4.66 4.59
N THR A 45 50.54 -5.75 5.35
CA THR A 45 51.45 -6.86 5.08
C THR A 45 50.91 -7.75 3.96
N LEU A 46 49.60 -8.02 3.96
CA LEU A 46 48.93 -8.84 2.93
C LEU A 46 48.66 -8.05 1.64
N MET A 47 48.39 -6.76 1.75
CA MET A 47 48.21 -5.87 0.59
C MET A 47 49.18 -4.68 0.67
N PRO A 48 50.45 -4.84 0.28
CA PRO A 48 51.46 -3.79 0.40
C PRO A 48 51.20 -2.62 -0.56
N ASN A 49 50.64 -2.89 -1.75
CA ASN A 49 50.40 -1.89 -2.78
C ASN A 49 49.23 -0.93 -2.42
N PRO A 50 49.48 0.38 -2.27
CA PRO A 50 48.42 1.36 -1.99
C PRO A 50 47.36 1.48 -3.08
N ILE A 51 47.71 1.22 -4.34
CA ILE A 51 46.78 1.32 -5.48
C ILE A 51 45.72 0.23 -5.39
N ASP A 52 46.14 -1.02 -5.16
CA ASP A 52 45.23 -2.16 -5.02
C ASP A 52 44.32 -2.00 -3.81
N ARG A 53 44.85 -1.47 -2.69
CA ARG A 53 44.05 -1.12 -1.51
C ARG A 53 42.99 -0.05 -1.82
N ASN A 54 43.34 0.97 -2.61
CA ASN A 54 42.40 2.02 -2.99
C ASN A 54 41.32 1.49 -3.94
N LEU A 55 41.70 0.67 -4.93
CA LEU A 55 40.77 0.04 -5.86
C LEU A 55 39.81 -0.91 -5.13
N LEU A 56 40.31 -1.72 -4.19
CA LEU A 56 39.46 -2.58 -3.38
C LEU A 56 38.52 -1.75 -2.51
N ARG A 57 38.98 -0.62 -1.95
CA ARG A 57 38.13 0.28 -1.16
C ARG A 57 36.98 0.84 -1.99
N GLU A 58 37.26 1.29 -3.22
CA GLU A 58 36.22 1.78 -4.13
C GLU A 58 35.20 0.68 -4.45
N LYS A 59 35.66 -0.54 -4.74
CA LYS A 59 34.80 -1.71 -4.96
C LYS A 59 33.92 -2.04 -3.75
N ILE A 60 34.47 -2.00 -2.53
CA ILE A 60 33.69 -2.21 -1.30
C ILE A 60 32.62 -1.13 -1.14
N TYR A 61 32.98 0.14 -1.37
CA TYR A 61 32.03 1.24 -1.25
C TYR A 61 30.94 1.17 -2.31
N ASN A 62 31.27 0.82 -3.55
CA ASN A 62 30.29 0.61 -4.62
C ASN A 62 29.34 -0.54 -4.29
N ALA A 63 29.87 -1.71 -3.92
CA ALA A 63 29.05 -2.87 -3.57
C ALA A 63 28.17 -2.63 -2.32
N THR A 64 28.60 -1.75 -1.41
CA THR A 64 27.78 -1.30 -0.29
C THR A 64 26.63 -0.41 -0.78
N MET A 65 26.94 0.62 -1.58
CA MET A 65 25.94 1.56 -2.08
C MET A 65 24.94 0.90 -3.03
N ASP A 66 25.37 -0.11 -3.79
CA ASP A 66 24.51 -0.94 -4.64
C ASP A 66 23.35 -1.55 -3.85
N TYR A 67 23.60 -2.10 -2.66
CA TYR A 67 22.53 -2.61 -1.78
C TYR A 67 21.47 -1.55 -1.44
N PHE A 68 21.88 -0.29 -1.33
CA PHE A 68 21.01 0.83 -0.98
C PHE A 68 20.36 1.52 -2.19
N CYS A 69 20.53 0.99 -3.40
CA CYS A 69 19.87 1.45 -4.63
C CYS A 69 18.46 0.87 -4.83
N TYR A 70 17.94 0.14 -3.84
CA TYR A 70 16.65 -0.54 -3.91
C TYR A 70 15.77 -0.13 -2.72
N GLN A 71 14.46 -0.34 -2.87
CA GLN A 71 13.48 -0.11 -1.83
C GLN A 71 13.81 -0.94 -0.58
N PRO A 72 13.80 -0.34 0.63
CA PRO A 72 13.96 -1.10 1.86
C PRO A 72 12.80 -2.09 2.03
N MET A 73 13.08 -3.40 2.05
CA MET A 73 12.08 -4.46 2.22
C MET A 73 12.01 -4.95 3.66
N TRP A 74 10.80 -5.19 4.17
CA TRP A 74 10.57 -5.87 5.45
C TRP A 74 10.62 -7.38 5.26
N ILE A 75 10.93 -8.13 6.33
CA ILE A 75 10.96 -9.59 6.28
C ILE A 75 10.25 -10.14 7.48
N VAL A 76 9.48 -11.18 7.19
CA VAL A 76 8.94 -12.07 8.19
C VAL A 76 9.66 -13.40 8.01
N GLY A 77 10.43 -13.81 9.02
CA GLY A 77 11.32 -14.94 8.93
C GLY A 77 12.00 -15.26 10.26
N ASP A 78 12.93 -16.23 10.25
CA ASP A 78 13.65 -16.64 11.45
C ASP A 78 14.37 -15.45 12.10
N ILE A 79 13.96 -15.11 13.33
CA ILE A 79 14.57 -14.07 14.17
C ILE A 79 16.08 -14.26 14.25
N LYS A 80 16.59 -15.51 14.24
CA LYS A 80 18.02 -15.79 14.24
C LYS A 80 18.70 -15.30 12.97
N ALA A 81 18.09 -15.49 11.79
CA ALA A 81 18.64 -15.03 10.52
C ALA A 81 18.66 -13.49 10.43
N LEU A 82 17.61 -12.83 10.92
CA LEU A 82 17.57 -11.37 11.02
C LEU A 82 18.63 -10.85 12.00
N ARG A 83 18.80 -11.51 13.16
CA ARG A 83 19.84 -11.18 14.14
C ARG A 83 21.24 -11.30 13.54
N GLN A 84 21.50 -12.36 12.77
CA GLN A 84 22.77 -12.54 12.05
C GLN A 84 23.00 -11.44 10.99
N THR A 85 21.93 -10.99 10.34
CA THR A 85 22.01 -9.90 9.36
C THR A 85 22.38 -8.58 10.03
N MET A 86 21.70 -8.23 11.12
CA MET A 86 22.02 -7.04 11.90
C MET A 86 23.43 -7.09 12.50
N ASP A 87 23.85 -8.22 13.06
CA ASP A 87 25.23 -8.41 13.55
C ASP A 87 26.27 -8.19 12.42
N SER A 88 25.99 -8.71 11.22
CA SER A 88 26.88 -8.53 10.06
C SER A 88 26.94 -7.06 9.62
N LEU A 89 25.83 -6.33 9.66
CA LEU A 89 25.76 -4.89 9.37
C LEU A 89 26.54 -4.05 10.41
N ILE A 90 26.36 -4.32 11.70
CA ILE A 90 27.04 -3.61 12.80
C ILE A 90 28.55 -3.85 12.74
N LYS A 91 28.99 -5.09 12.50
CA LYS A 91 30.41 -5.43 12.31
C LYS A 91 31.00 -4.72 11.09
N PHE A 92 30.28 -4.71 9.98
CA PHE A 92 30.72 -4.01 8.77
C PHE A 92 30.82 -2.49 9.00
N TRP A 93 29.81 -1.89 9.63
CA TRP A 93 29.81 -0.48 9.99
C TRP A 93 31.02 -0.11 10.86
N SER A 94 31.32 -0.93 11.86
CA SER A 94 32.48 -0.74 12.75
C SER A 94 33.80 -0.82 11.96
N ALA A 95 33.92 -1.81 11.08
CA ALA A 95 35.08 -1.95 10.20
C ALA A 95 35.28 -0.73 9.28
N VAL A 96 34.21 -0.18 8.69
CA VAL A 96 34.24 1.03 7.84
C VAL A 96 34.55 2.28 8.66
N LYS A 97 34.04 2.37 9.90
CA LYS A 97 34.32 3.49 10.80
C LYS A 97 35.81 3.60 11.10
N GLU A 98 36.50 2.48 11.31
CA GLU A 98 37.94 2.45 11.62
C GLU A 98 38.86 2.81 10.43
N ILE A 99 38.37 2.78 9.18
CA ILE A 99 39.15 3.16 7.98
C ILE A 99 39.65 4.61 8.03
N LYS A 100 38.99 5.50 8.79
CA LYS A 100 39.36 6.93 8.91
C LYS A 100 40.84 7.13 9.28
N ASN A 101 41.40 6.24 10.09
CA ASN A 101 42.77 6.33 10.59
C ASN A 101 43.82 6.00 9.50
N VAL A 102 43.47 5.16 8.52
CA VAL A 102 44.38 4.71 7.46
C VAL A 102 44.51 5.74 6.34
N VAL A 103 43.42 6.45 6.02
CA VAL A 103 43.40 7.48 4.95
C VAL A 103 44.23 8.72 5.33
N ALA A 104 44.35 9.01 6.63
CA ALA A 104 45.23 10.05 7.15
C ALA A 104 46.71 9.64 7.10
N ALA A 105 47.04 8.37 7.40
CA ALA A 105 48.41 7.86 7.45
C ALA A 105 49.08 7.71 6.06
N THR A 106 48.32 7.49 4.98
CA THR A 106 48.87 7.42 3.61
C THR A 106 49.38 8.76 3.04
N GLN A 107 49.37 9.84 3.82
CA GLN A 107 49.85 11.17 3.39
C GLN A 107 51.38 11.35 3.52
N THR A 108 52.10 10.42 4.13
CA THR A 108 53.53 10.56 4.42
C THR A 108 54.34 9.39 3.89
N PHE A 109 54.60 9.34 2.58
CA PHE A 109 55.75 8.61 2.05
C PHE A 109 56.39 9.44 0.95
N ASP A 110 57.63 9.85 1.22
CA ASP A 110 58.54 10.48 0.29
C ASP A 110 59.04 9.39 -0.66
N THR A 111 58.82 9.55 -1.97
CA THR A 111 59.35 8.63 -2.98
C THR A 111 60.47 9.32 -3.73
N GLY A 112 61.71 8.89 -3.46
CA GLY A 112 62.87 9.16 -4.32
C GLY A 112 62.67 8.59 -5.74
N PRO A 113 63.50 9.01 -6.70
CA PRO A 113 63.23 8.79 -8.11
C PRO A 113 63.51 7.33 -8.48
N SER A 114 62.48 6.59 -8.88
CA SER A 114 62.64 5.35 -9.61
C SER A 114 61.76 5.36 -10.86
N THR A 115 62.46 5.23 -11.98
CA THR A 115 61.99 5.09 -13.35
C THR A 115 61.27 3.76 -13.54
N LEU A 116 60.05 3.75 -14.08
CA LEU A 116 59.38 2.67 -14.83
C LEU A 116 58.05 3.22 -15.42
N PRO A 117 57.42 2.57 -16.43
CA PRO A 117 56.92 3.25 -17.61
C PRO A 117 55.47 3.75 -17.51
N ARG A 118 55.23 4.93 -18.10
CA ARG A 118 53.93 5.49 -18.45
C ARG A 118 53.12 4.49 -19.29
N ASN A 119 52.00 4.00 -18.76
CA ASN A 119 50.77 3.75 -19.53
C ASN A 119 49.62 3.31 -18.61
N SER A 120 48.65 4.21 -18.39
CA SER A 120 47.21 3.94 -18.25
C SER A 120 46.46 5.21 -17.79
N SER A 121 46.18 6.11 -18.72
CA SER A 121 45.23 7.21 -18.51
C SER A 121 43.81 6.71 -18.76
N PHE A 122 43.14 6.26 -17.69
CA PHE A 122 41.78 5.69 -17.71
C PHE A 122 40.66 6.75 -17.66
N TRP A 123 40.93 8.02 -17.98
CA TRP A 123 39.97 9.14 -17.87
C TRP A 123 39.71 9.87 -19.19
N GLN A 124 39.95 9.23 -20.33
CA GLN A 124 39.53 9.75 -21.63
C GLN A 124 38.79 8.67 -22.40
N ALA A 125 37.50 8.52 -22.12
CA ALA A 125 36.53 7.94 -23.05
C ALA A 125 35.12 8.00 -22.42
N LEU A 126 34.46 9.14 -22.54
CA LEU A 126 32.99 9.27 -22.61
C LEU A 126 32.70 10.60 -23.31
N ASP A 127 33.11 10.69 -24.58
CA ASP A 127 32.47 11.58 -25.55
C ASP A 127 31.75 10.65 -26.54
N SER A 128 30.45 10.87 -26.73
CA SER A 128 29.63 10.17 -27.73
C SER A 128 30.13 10.50 -29.14
N PRO A 129 30.03 9.57 -30.11
CA PRO A 129 30.50 9.83 -31.47
C PRO A 129 29.55 10.80 -32.18
N SER A 130 30.08 11.93 -32.63
CA SER A 130 29.40 12.83 -33.57
C SER A 130 29.43 12.21 -34.96
N VAL A 131 28.25 11.82 -35.46
CA VAL A 131 28.06 11.43 -36.86
C VAL A 131 28.05 12.70 -37.71
N GLN A 132 29.02 12.82 -38.61
CA GLN A 132 29.06 13.84 -39.65
C GLN A 132 28.11 13.42 -40.79
N GLY A 133 27.05 14.21 -41.01
CA GLY A 133 26.12 14.07 -42.13
C GLY A 133 25.36 15.37 -42.35
N SER A 134 25.80 16.14 -43.36
CA SER A 134 25.18 17.37 -43.85
C SER A 134 23.78 17.10 -44.45
N TRP A 135 22.77 17.97 -44.21
CA TRP A 135 21.85 18.60 -45.19
C TRP A 135 20.92 19.64 -44.49
N LEU A 136 21.16 20.92 -44.79
CA LEU A 136 20.30 22.12 -44.98
C LEU A 136 18.97 22.42 -44.20
N ASN A 137 18.92 23.66 -43.67
CA ASN A 137 17.81 24.64 -43.54
C ASN A 137 16.59 24.30 -42.62
N THR A 138 16.02 25.15 -41.75
CA THR A 138 16.04 26.61 -41.53
C THR A 138 15.41 26.94 -40.16
N TYR A 139 15.59 28.19 -39.70
CA TYR A 139 14.94 28.93 -38.60
C TYR A 139 15.65 29.00 -37.23
N SER A 140 16.41 30.09 -37.10
CA SER A 140 16.80 30.72 -35.83
C SER A 140 15.58 31.26 -35.07
N ILE A 141 15.50 30.95 -33.78
CA ILE A 141 14.81 31.76 -32.78
C ILE A 141 15.82 32.14 -31.69
N ARG A 142 16.00 33.44 -31.50
CA ARG A 142 16.89 34.07 -30.51
C ARG A 142 16.48 33.67 -29.09
N GLY A 143 17.38 33.02 -28.37
CA GLY A 143 17.29 32.80 -26.92
C GLY A 143 17.87 33.99 -26.13
N SER A 144 17.10 34.44 -25.15
CA SER A 144 17.46 35.42 -24.13
C SER A 144 18.51 34.86 -23.15
N ASN A 145 19.50 35.70 -22.84
CA ASN A 145 20.59 35.42 -21.91
C ASN A 145 20.09 35.02 -20.51
N SER A 146 20.47 33.82 -20.06
CA SER A 146 20.56 33.48 -18.64
C SER A 146 22.02 33.10 -18.31
N ARG A 147 22.60 33.82 -17.35
CA ARG A 147 24.00 33.70 -16.91
C ARG A 147 24.27 32.31 -16.33
N SER A 148 24.99 31.48 -17.07
CA SER A 148 25.67 30.31 -16.55
C SER A 148 26.97 30.78 -15.88
N GLN A 149 27.06 30.68 -14.54
CA GLN A 149 28.36 30.69 -13.86
C GLN A 149 29.05 29.36 -14.12
N SER A 150 29.76 29.27 -15.24
CA SER A 150 30.77 28.23 -15.44
C SER A 150 31.91 28.48 -14.45
N LEU A 151 32.16 27.53 -13.57
CA LEU A 151 33.41 27.47 -12.84
C LEU A 151 34.50 27.09 -13.85
N ASN A 152 35.20 28.11 -14.37
CA ASN A 152 36.47 27.93 -15.06
C ASN A 152 37.44 27.20 -14.13
N ILE A 153 37.69 25.92 -14.39
CA ILE A 153 38.85 25.22 -13.83
C ILE A 153 40.01 25.48 -14.78
N PRO A 154 41.07 26.20 -14.37
CA PRO A 154 42.22 26.40 -15.24
C PRO A 154 42.95 25.06 -15.42
N LEU A 155 43.23 24.73 -16.68
CA LEU A 155 44.13 23.66 -17.09
C LEU A 155 45.50 23.92 -16.45
N MET A 156 45.86 23.20 -15.38
CA MET A 156 47.18 23.32 -14.75
C MET A 156 47.81 21.95 -14.48
N THR A 157 48.91 21.73 -15.19
CA THR A 157 49.90 20.67 -15.02
C THR A 157 50.59 20.79 -13.64
N SER A 158 50.12 20.02 -12.65
CA SER A 158 50.81 19.73 -11.38
C SER A 158 50.22 18.46 -10.77
N THR A 159 50.71 17.30 -11.20
CA THR A 159 49.89 16.09 -11.41
C THR A 159 49.95 14.99 -10.33
N GLY A 160 50.60 15.20 -9.18
CA GLY A 160 50.70 14.16 -8.13
C GLY A 160 49.85 14.44 -6.88
N LYS A 161 50.34 15.33 -6.02
CA LYS A 161 49.82 15.52 -4.65
C LYS A 161 48.39 16.07 -4.57
N ARG A 162 48.00 16.95 -5.51
CA ARG A 162 46.66 17.57 -5.55
C ARG A 162 45.57 16.58 -5.98
N SER A 163 45.88 15.67 -6.92
CA SER A 163 44.99 14.59 -7.36
C SER A 163 44.71 13.59 -6.24
N THR A 164 45.76 13.19 -5.50
CA THR A 164 45.65 12.27 -4.35
C THR A 164 44.83 12.86 -3.20
N MET A 165 45.01 14.16 -2.91
CA MET A 165 44.23 14.86 -1.88
C MET A 165 42.74 14.96 -2.24
N VAL A 166 42.41 15.20 -3.52
CA VAL A 166 41.02 15.23 -4.01
C VAL A 166 40.37 13.85 -3.91
N LYS A 167 41.06 12.78 -4.34
CA LYS A 167 40.57 11.39 -4.21
C LYS A 167 40.33 10.99 -2.74
N SER A 168 41.24 11.37 -1.84
CA SER A 168 41.09 11.13 -0.39
C SER A 168 39.84 11.80 0.20
N ARG A 169 39.55 13.06 -0.19
CA ARG A 169 38.34 13.77 0.24
C ARG A 169 37.05 13.13 -0.28
N VAL A 170 37.03 12.64 -1.51
CA VAL A 170 35.87 11.95 -2.10
C VAL A 170 35.60 10.64 -1.36
N LEU A 171 36.64 9.84 -1.07
CA LEU A 171 36.50 8.59 -0.31
C LEU A 171 35.99 8.83 1.12
N LEU A 172 36.42 9.92 1.78
CA LEU A 172 35.92 10.29 3.10
C LEU A 172 34.43 10.66 3.08
N LYS A 173 33.98 11.39 2.05
CA LYS A 173 32.56 11.72 1.88
C LYS A 173 31.72 10.46 1.65
N ARG A 174 32.15 9.59 0.75
CA ARG A 174 31.49 8.29 0.47
C ARG A 174 31.39 7.42 1.71
N ARG A 175 32.47 7.37 2.51
CA ARG A 175 32.47 6.69 3.81
C ARG A 175 31.39 7.26 4.73
N ASN A 176 31.29 8.57 4.88
CA ASN A 176 30.31 9.18 5.77
C ASN A 176 28.86 8.90 5.32
N LEU A 177 28.59 8.90 4.01
CA LEU A 177 27.30 8.47 3.46
C LEU A 177 27.01 7.01 3.84
N ILE A 178 27.97 6.11 3.60
CA ILE A 178 27.85 4.68 3.95
C ILE A 178 27.55 4.48 5.44
N LEU A 179 28.25 5.20 6.32
CA LEU A 179 28.01 5.11 7.76
C LEU A 179 26.60 5.58 8.15
N ALA A 180 26.08 6.62 7.48
CA ALA A 180 24.74 7.14 7.75
C ALA A 180 23.64 6.18 7.26
N ILE A 181 23.74 5.65 6.04
CA ILE A 181 22.74 4.70 5.49
C ILE A 181 22.75 3.36 6.22
N LEU A 182 23.94 2.85 6.62
CA LEU A 182 24.05 1.63 7.43
C LEU A 182 23.44 1.83 8.81
N ARG A 183 23.67 3.00 9.44
CA ARG A 183 23.04 3.32 10.72
C ARG A 183 21.52 3.31 10.60
N HIS A 184 20.99 3.99 9.59
CA HIS A 184 19.55 4.03 9.33
C HIS A 184 18.98 2.63 9.12
N GLU A 185 19.67 1.76 8.37
CA GLU A 185 19.20 0.39 8.13
C GLU A 185 19.18 -0.46 9.41
N VAL A 186 20.20 -0.32 10.27
CA VAL A 186 20.22 -0.98 11.59
C VAL A 186 19.10 -0.45 12.49
N ASP A 187 18.87 0.86 12.51
CA ASP A 187 17.77 1.46 13.28
C ASP A 187 16.40 0.96 12.81
N ARG A 188 16.21 0.86 11.49
CA ARG A 188 15.01 0.29 10.86
C ARG A 188 14.78 -1.18 11.24
N LEU A 189 15.80 -2.04 11.12
CA LEU A 189 15.67 -3.46 11.46
C LEU A 189 15.48 -3.68 12.97
N SER A 190 16.12 -2.85 13.79
CA SER A 190 15.94 -2.85 15.24
C SER A 190 14.51 -2.52 15.64
N ALA A 191 13.88 -1.52 14.99
CA ALA A 191 12.47 -1.18 15.21
C ALA A 191 11.50 -2.34 14.88
N TRP A 192 11.87 -3.17 13.91
CA TRP A 192 11.06 -4.33 13.48
C TRP A 192 11.22 -5.56 14.38
N MET A 193 12.46 -5.83 14.82
CA MET A 193 12.79 -7.02 15.60
C MET A 193 12.63 -6.84 17.10
N ASN A 194 12.94 -5.66 17.62
CA ASN A 194 12.97 -5.38 19.04
C ASN A 194 12.27 -4.04 19.36
N PRO A 195 10.97 -3.93 19.06
CA PRO A 195 10.24 -2.67 19.21
C PRO A 195 10.20 -2.15 20.65
N PHE A 196 10.30 -3.04 21.64
CA PHE A 196 10.28 -2.70 23.07
C PHE A 196 11.66 -2.54 23.72
N GLY A 197 12.74 -2.75 22.96
CA GLY A 197 14.10 -2.65 23.51
C GLY A 197 14.42 -3.71 24.56
N ALA A 198 13.88 -4.92 24.43
CA ALA A 198 14.20 -6.06 25.29
C ALA A 198 15.70 -6.37 25.24
N ALA A 199 16.33 -6.50 26.41
CA ALA A 199 17.78 -6.70 26.52
C ALA A 199 18.25 -8.01 25.86
N GLU A 200 17.40 -9.05 25.86
CA GLU A 200 17.69 -10.36 25.26
C GLU A 200 17.79 -10.35 23.73
N LEU A 201 17.06 -9.43 23.10
CA LEU A 201 17.04 -9.22 21.65
C LEU A 201 18.07 -8.18 21.19
N SER A 202 18.71 -7.45 22.12
CA SER A 202 19.77 -6.50 21.81
C SER A 202 20.98 -7.17 21.17
N ILE A 203 21.64 -6.43 20.27
CA ILE A 203 22.83 -6.90 19.55
C ILE A 203 24.05 -6.10 20.00
N PRO A 204 25.17 -6.76 20.37
CA PRO A 204 26.36 -6.07 20.82
C PRO A 204 26.87 -5.03 19.81
N GLY A 205 27.16 -3.82 20.30
CA GLY A 205 27.66 -2.71 19.48
C GLY A 205 26.58 -1.87 18.80
N GLU A 206 25.29 -2.24 18.95
CA GLU A 206 24.17 -1.44 18.47
C GLU A 206 24.16 -0.04 19.11
N ASP A 207 24.30 0.06 20.43
CA ASP A 207 24.31 1.34 21.15
C ASP A 207 25.41 2.29 20.66
N ASN A 208 26.59 1.75 20.37
CA ASN A 208 27.72 2.52 19.85
C ASN A 208 27.47 3.08 18.44
N LEU A 209 26.68 2.36 17.65
CA LEU A 209 26.24 2.78 16.32
C LEU A 209 25.14 3.82 16.43
N GLN A 210 24.16 3.62 17.33
CA GLN A 210 23.07 4.58 17.56
C GLN A 210 23.57 5.91 18.12
N ALA A 211 24.53 5.86 19.04
CA ALA A 211 25.18 7.04 19.62
C ALA A 211 26.07 7.79 18.61
N TRP A 212 26.40 7.18 17.47
CA TRP A 212 27.25 7.83 16.47
C TRP A 212 26.50 8.93 15.75
N THR A 213 26.89 10.17 16.00
CA THR A 213 26.56 11.32 15.16
C THR A 213 27.73 11.66 14.28
N ASN A 214 27.46 12.15 13.06
CA ASN A 214 28.52 12.74 12.25
C ASN A 214 28.74 14.18 12.73
N PRO A 215 29.85 14.50 13.45
CA PRO A 215 30.07 15.83 14.02
C PRO A 215 30.27 16.91 12.96
N THR A 216 30.47 16.52 11.70
CA THR A 216 30.63 17.43 10.56
C THR A 216 29.35 17.60 9.75
N GLN A 217 28.20 17.08 10.20
CA GLN A 217 26.98 17.14 9.41
C GLN A 217 26.37 18.55 9.44
N THR A 218 26.31 19.17 8.26
CA THR A 218 25.67 20.47 8.01
C THR A 218 24.78 20.36 6.78
N ASP A 219 23.86 21.29 6.57
CA ASP A 219 22.99 21.30 5.38
C ASP A 219 23.79 21.25 4.08
N ARG A 220 24.90 22.00 4.01
CA ARG A 220 25.83 21.99 2.88
C ARG A 220 26.47 20.61 2.68
N ASN A 221 26.73 19.88 3.76
CA ASN A 221 27.27 18.53 3.68
C ASN A 221 26.22 17.50 3.26
N TRP A 222 24.95 17.68 3.65
CA TRP A 222 23.84 16.89 3.11
C TRP A 222 23.64 17.12 1.62
N GLN A 223 23.63 18.37 1.15
CA GLN A 223 23.56 18.69 -0.29
C GLN A 223 24.67 17.96 -1.06
N ASN A 224 25.92 18.13 -0.65
CA ASN A 224 27.06 17.42 -1.25
C ASN A 224 26.92 15.89 -1.20
N THR A 225 26.27 15.36 -0.17
CA THR A 225 26.03 13.93 0.01
C THR A 225 25.03 13.41 -1.01
N VAL A 226 23.92 14.12 -1.23
CA VAL A 226 22.91 13.77 -2.24
C VAL A 226 23.48 13.90 -3.65
N THR A 227 24.21 14.97 -3.95
CA THR A 227 24.91 15.13 -5.25
C THR A 227 25.86 13.96 -5.51
N MET A 228 26.62 13.53 -4.49
CA MET A 228 27.56 12.42 -4.60
C MET A 228 26.85 11.06 -4.74
N ALA A 229 25.70 10.89 -4.09
CA ALA A 229 24.83 9.75 -4.29
C ALA A 229 24.37 9.68 -5.76
N TYR A 230 23.90 10.80 -6.31
CA TYR A 230 23.48 10.90 -7.72
C TYR A 230 24.61 10.59 -8.72
N GLN A 231 25.80 11.14 -8.47
CA GLN A 231 26.99 10.84 -9.28
C GLN A 231 27.38 9.35 -9.24
N SER A 232 27.02 8.64 -8.18
CA SER A 232 27.24 7.20 -8.08
C SER A 232 26.13 6.41 -8.77
N SER A 233 24.87 6.77 -8.50
CA SER A 233 23.68 6.23 -9.15
C SER A 233 22.45 7.11 -8.87
N PRO A 234 21.60 7.41 -9.87
CA PRO A 234 20.32 8.08 -9.64
C PRO A 234 19.42 7.33 -8.65
N HIS A 235 19.44 6.00 -8.68
CA HIS A 235 18.69 5.15 -7.75
C HIS A 235 19.15 5.35 -6.30
N LEU A 236 20.47 5.43 -6.09
CA LEU A 236 21.02 5.72 -4.76
C LEU A 236 20.56 7.10 -4.26
N ALA A 237 20.56 8.12 -5.13
CA ALA A 237 20.09 9.45 -4.74
C ALA A 237 18.63 9.43 -4.30
N PHE A 238 17.76 8.76 -5.06
CA PHE A 238 16.35 8.59 -4.71
C PHE A 238 16.18 7.88 -3.37
N TYR A 239 16.86 6.76 -3.15
CA TYR A 239 16.69 5.99 -1.92
C TYR A 239 17.43 6.57 -0.71
N VAL A 240 18.37 7.50 -0.91
CA VAL A 240 18.87 8.40 0.15
C VAL A 240 17.81 9.45 0.49
N TYR A 241 17.18 10.08 -0.50
CA TYR A 241 16.04 10.97 -0.29
C TYR A 241 14.91 10.28 0.46
N TYR A 242 14.56 9.05 0.06
CA TYR A 242 13.52 8.24 0.67
C TYR A 242 13.75 8.02 2.17
N ARG A 243 14.98 7.64 2.57
CA ARG A 243 15.36 7.39 3.98
C ARG A 243 15.45 8.67 4.80
N PHE A 244 15.94 9.75 4.22
CA PHE A 244 16.18 11.01 4.94
C PHE A 244 15.21 12.13 4.54
N ARG A 245 13.96 11.77 4.19
CA ARG A 245 12.94 12.71 3.68
C ARG A 245 12.56 13.83 4.66
N SER A 246 12.74 13.59 5.97
CA SER A 246 12.53 14.59 7.02
C SER A 246 13.60 15.68 7.04
N ASN A 247 14.74 15.46 6.36
CA ASN A 247 15.80 16.45 6.24
C ASN A 247 15.55 17.37 5.04
N GLU A 248 15.24 18.64 5.31
CA GLU A 248 14.95 19.62 4.25
C GLU A 248 16.09 19.82 3.25
N ALA A 249 17.36 19.75 3.69
CA ALA A 249 18.50 19.93 2.80
C ALA A 249 18.62 18.76 1.80
N VAL A 250 18.28 17.54 2.22
CA VAL A 250 18.21 16.36 1.35
C VAL A 250 17.07 16.52 0.34
N THR A 251 15.86 16.84 0.82
CA THR A 251 14.67 17.01 -0.04
C THR A 251 14.87 18.11 -1.08
N ARG A 252 15.39 19.27 -0.66
CA ARG A 252 15.64 20.40 -1.57
C ARG A 252 16.66 20.06 -2.66
N GLU A 253 17.75 19.39 -2.31
CA GLU A 253 18.78 19.00 -3.29
C GLU A 253 18.29 17.89 -4.22
N PHE A 254 17.55 16.90 -3.71
CA PHE A 254 16.95 15.87 -4.55
C PHE A 254 15.95 16.47 -5.55
N ASN A 255 15.07 17.36 -5.10
CA ASN A 255 14.14 18.08 -5.96
C ASN A 255 14.87 18.90 -7.04
N ARG A 256 16.00 19.52 -6.72
CA ARG A 256 16.83 20.20 -7.73
C ARG A 256 17.40 19.21 -8.77
N LEU A 257 17.88 18.05 -8.33
CA LEU A 257 18.48 17.05 -9.22
C LEU A 257 17.47 16.40 -10.16
N ILE A 258 16.30 16.00 -9.66
CA ILE A 258 15.26 15.36 -10.47
C ILE A 258 14.70 16.32 -11.54
N GLN A 259 14.59 17.61 -11.23
CA GLN A 259 14.14 18.62 -12.20
C GLN A 259 15.21 18.96 -13.23
N THR A 260 16.51 18.94 -12.85
CA THR A 260 17.60 19.26 -13.78
C THR A 260 18.02 18.09 -14.66
N ASN A 261 17.80 16.84 -14.21
CA ASN A 261 18.22 15.63 -14.92
C ASN A 261 17.11 14.54 -14.89
N PRO A 262 15.89 14.83 -15.38
CA PRO A 262 14.75 13.92 -15.25
C PRO A 262 14.94 12.57 -15.92
N VAL A 263 15.64 12.52 -17.06
CA VAL A 263 15.92 11.28 -17.82
C VAL A 263 16.63 10.23 -16.96
N ALA A 264 17.44 10.65 -15.98
CA ALA A 264 18.17 9.74 -15.11
C ALA A 264 17.26 8.99 -14.10
N PHE A 265 16.02 9.42 -13.91
CA PHE A 265 15.10 8.89 -12.89
C PHE A 265 13.87 8.16 -13.46
N ILE A 266 13.70 8.11 -14.80
CA ILE A 266 12.51 7.55 -15.46
C ILE A 266 12.21 6.09 -15.10
N ASP A 267 13.24 5.32 -14.76
CA ASP A 267 13.14 3.91 -14.40
C ASP A 267 12.66 3.66 -12.96
N ILE A 268 12.52 4.72 -12.16
CA ILE A 268 12.11 4.69 -10.74
C ILE A 268 10.66 5.18 -10.64
N PRO A 269 9.65 4.29 -10.60
CA PRO A 269 8.23 4.67 -10.56
C PRO A 269 7.90 5.64 -9.43
N GLU A 270 8.44 5.40 -8.25
CA GLU A 270 8.13 6.15 -7.02
C GLU A 270 8.63 7.60 -7.06
N ALA A 271 9.57 7.90 -7.96
CA ALA A 271 10.08 9.26 -8.15
C ALA A 271 9.17 10.13 -9.05
N ALA A 272 8.20 9.53 -9.77
CA ALA A 272 7.30 10.25 -10.68
C ALA A 272 6.48 11.33 -9.96
N GLN A 273 5.96 11.03 -8.77
CA GLN A 273 5.17 11.98 -7.98
C GLN A 273 6.00 13.17 -7.49
N THR A 274 7.28 12.92 -7.15
CA THR A 274 8.20 13.99 -6.74
C THR A 274 8.61 14.85 -7.93
N PHE A 275 8.78 14.25 -9.12
CA PHE A 275 9.07 14.96 -10.36
C PHE A 275 7.89 15.82 -10.83
N ALA A 276 6.73 15.21 -11.01
CA ALA A 276 5.50 15.88 -11.43
C ALA A 276 4.68 16.31 -10.20
N SER A 277 5.31 17.10 -9.32
CA SER A 277 4.63 17.66 -8.15
C SER A 277 3.63 18.75 -8.55
N LYS A 278 2.67 19.04 -7.66
CA LYS A 278 1.68 20.10 -7.85
C LYS A 278 2.31 21.43 -8.30
N GLU A 279 3.37 21.86 -7.62
CA GLU A 279 4.06 23.12 -7.93
C GLU A 279 4.70 23.14 -9.33
N VAL A 280 5.20 21.99 -9.81
CA VAL A 280 5.85 21.88 -11.12
C VAL A 280 4.80 21.91 -12.23
N VAL A 281 3.66 21.24 -12.00
CA VAL A 281 2.55 21.18 -12.95
C VAL A 281 1.83 22.53 -13.04
N GLU A 282 1.61 23.22 -11.92
CA GLU A 282 1.04 24.58 -11.90
C GLU A 282 1.94 25.61 -12.58
N LYS A 283 3.27 25.41 -12.58
CA LYS A 283 4.24 26.25 -13.28
C LYS A 283 4.35 25.95 -14.78
N ASP A 284 3.65 24.92 -15.28
CA ASP A 284 3.76 24.45 -16.66
C ASP A 284 5.22 24.24 -17.10
N SER A 285 5.98 23.53 -16.25
CA SER A 285 7.42 23.34 -16.47
C SER A 285 7.67 22.60 -17.78
N ARG A 286 8.59 23.12 -18.59
CA ARG A 286 8.92 22.53 -19.89
C ARG A 286 9.42 21.10 -19.77
N GLU A 287 10.03 20.74 -18.66
CA GLU A 287 10.63 19.44 -18.41
C GLU A 287 9.57 18.32 -18.27
N LEU A 288 8.30 18.65 -18.03
CA LEU A 288 7.24 17.67 -17.79
C LEU A 288 7.05 16.65 -18.92
N TYR A 289 7.45 16.93 -20.17
CA TYR A 289 7.37 15.95 -21.27
C TYR A 289 8.14 14.64 -20.99
N HIS A 290 9.15 14.69 -20.11
CA HIS A 290 9.87 13.49 -19.70
C HIS A 290 8.98 12.49 -18.94
N LEU A 291 7.88 12.95 -18.35
CA LEU A 291 6.91 12.10 -17.64
C LEU A 291 6.28 11.04 -18.56
N LEU A 292 6.15 11.31 -19.87
CA LEU A 292 5.58 10.34 -20.83
C LEU A 292 6.43 9.07 -21.00
N TYR A 293 7.73 9.19 -20.73
CA TYR A 293 8.70 8.10 -20.78
C TYR A 293 8.93 7.44 -19.42
N TRP A 294 8.30 7.96 -18.37
CA TRP A 294 8.42 7.41 -17.03
C TRP A 294 7.83 6.01 -16.96
N ARG A 295 8.43 5.16 -16.14
CA ARG A 295 7.89 3.84 -15.83
C ARG A 295 6.51 3.97 -15.20
N GLY A 296 5.62 3.02 -15.51
CA GLY A 296 4.25 3.01 -14.99
C GLY A 296 4.22 2.97 -13.46
N ILE A 297 3.20 3.62 -12.90
CA ILE A 297 2.97 3.75 -11.45
C ILE A 297 1.67 3.03 -11.03
N PRO A 298 1.48 2.71 -9.74
CA PRO A 298 0.27 2.04 -9.25
C PRO A 298 -1.02 2.82 -9.59
N PRO A 299 -2.18 2.14 -9.74
CA PRO A 299 -3.43 2.77 -10.19
C PRO A 299 -3.87 3.95 -9.32
N ALA A 300 -3.80 3.81 -7.99
CA ALA A 300 -4.13 4.89 -7.06
C ALA A 300 -3.32 6.17 -7.35
N MET A 301 -2.01 6.02 -7.63
CA MET A 301 -1.12 7.14 -7.92
C MET A 301 -1.34 7.70 -9.32
N ALA A 302 -1.66 6.85 -10.31
CA ALA A 302 -2.02 7.30 -11.66
C ALA A 302 -3.29 8.16 -11.63
N LEU A 303 -4.32 7.70 -10.92
CA LEU A 303 -5.60 8.42 -10.79
C LEU A 303 -5.45 9.79 -10.13
N MET A 304 -4.45 9.97 -9.25
CA MET A 304 -4.19 11.29 -8.66
C MET A 304 -3.95 12.38 -9.70
N TYR A 305 -3.36 12.05 -10.85
CA TYR A 305 -3.13 13.03 -11.92
C TYR A 305 -4.40 13.48 -12.64
N PHE A 306 -5.55 12.85 -12.37
CA PHE A 306 -6.86 13.33 -12.80
C PHE A 306 -7.51 14.28 -11.78
N THR A 307 -6.88 14.59 -10.64
CA THR A 307 -7.43 15.56 -9.66
C THR A 307 -7.10 17.01 -10.02
N ARG A 308 -7.82 17.99 -9.44
CA ARG A 308 -7.71 19.44 -9.71
C ARG A 308 -6.30 20.00 -9.94
N PRO A 309 -5.26 19.70 -9.12
CA PRO A 309 -3.93 20.27 -9.34
C PRO A 309 -3.23 19.78 -10.62
N TYR A 310 -3.68 18.65 -11.19
CA TYR A 310 -3.01 17.98 -12.30
C TYR A 310 -3.86 17.87 -13.56
N SER A 311 -5.19 17.87 -13.43
CA SER A 311 -6.12 17.48 -14.50
C SER A 311 -6.16 18.44 -15.69
N ASN A 312 -5.70 19.68 -15.52
CA ASN A 312 -5.65 20.66 -16.59
C ASN A 312 -4.43 20.50 -17.52
N HIS A 313 -3.48 19.63 -17.17
CA HIS A 313 -2.22 19.50 -17.91
C HIS A 313 -2.26 18.25 -18.83
N PRO A 314 -2.06 18.39 -20.15
CA PRO A 314 -2.18 17.26 -21.09
C PRO A 314 -1.22 16.10 -20.82
N ILE A 315 0.02 16.41 -20.40
CA ILE A 315 1.07 15.39 -20.21
C ILE A 315 0.78 14.49 -19.00
N THR A 316 0.29 15.06 -17.89
CA THR A 316 -0.07 14.29 -16.69
C THR A 316 -1.28 13.40 -16.98
N GLY A 317 -2.28 13.91 -17.71
CA GLY A 317 -3.43 13.13 -18.16
C GLY A 317 -3.06 11.97 -19.09
N GLN A 318 -2.18 12.19 -20.08
CA GLN A 318 -1.68 11.13 -20.96
C GLN A 318 -0.87 10.06 -20.20
N PHE A 319 0.01 10.49 -19.31
CA PHE A 319 0.78 9.57 -18.47
C PHE A 319 -0.13 8.72 -17.58
N ALA A 320 -1.11 9.34 -16.93
CA ALA A 320 -2.10 8.66 -16.10
C ALA A 320 -2.92 7.64 -16.90
N ASN A 321 -3.45 8.04 -18.07
CA ASN A 321 -4.20 7.13 -18.94
C ASN A 321 -3.35 5.94 -19.40
N LYS A 322 -2.10 6.19 -19.82
CA LYS A 322 -1.14 5.13 -20.20
C LYS A 322 -0.85 4.17 -19.03
N ALA A 323 -0.67 4.69 -17.82
CA ALA A 323 -0.46 3.87 -16.64
C ALA A 323 -1.70 3.00 -16.35
N MET A 324 -2.90 3.58 -16.37
CA MET A 324 -4.15 2.85 -16.13
C MET A 324 -4.40 1.74 -17.15
N GLN A 325 -4.13 1.99 -18.44
CA GLN A 325 -4.28 1.00 -19.51
C GLN A 325 -3.31 -0.20 -19.41
N SER A 326 -2.27 -0.11 -18.57
CA SER A 326 -1.31 -1.22 -18.40
C SER A 326 -1.78 -2.32 -17.44
N PHE A 327 -2.85 -2.08 -16.67
CA PHE A 327 -3.37 -3.01 -15.68
C PHE A 327 -4.45 -3.93 -16.24
N LYS A 328 -4.61 -5.10 -15.63
CA LYS A 328 -5.66 -6.05 -16.01
C LYS A 328 -7.02 -5.59 -15.50
N PRO A 329 -8.12 -6.02 -16.15
CA PRO A 329 -9.47 -5.74 -15.67
C PRO A 329 -9.70 -6.03 -14.18
N SER A 330 -9.26 -7.20 -13.70
CA SER A 330 -9.37 -7.61 -12.29
C SER A 330 -8.76 -6.60 -11.31
N ASP A 331 -7.65 -5.98 -11.69
CA ASP A 331 -6.91 -5.05 -10.83
C ASP A 331 -7.60 -3.68 -10.75
N ILE A 332 -8.37 -3.33 -11.78
CA ILE A 332 -9.07 -2.05 -11.93
C ILE A 332 -10.45 -2.05 -11.27
N VAL A 333 -11.13 -3.19 -11.16
CA VAL A 333 -12.49 -3.28 -10.59
C VAL A 333 -12.61 -2.54 -9.25
N GLN A 334 -11.64 -2.73 -8.36
CA GLN A 334 -11.63 -2.08 -7.04
C GLN A 334 -11.45 -0.54 -7.10
N PHE A 335 -10.87 -0.01 -8.17
CA PHE A 335 -10.63 1.42 -8.38
C PHE A 335 -11.73 2.13 -9.18
N ILE A 336 -12.77 1.40 -9.64
CA ILE A 336 -13.90 1.97 -10.38
C ILE A 336 -14.52 3.18 -9.66
N PRO A 337 -14.78 3.16 -8.34
CA PRO A 337 -15.31 4.34 -7.64
C PRO A 337 -14.45 5.58 -7.87
N GLN A 338 -13.13 5.47 -7.74
CA GLN A 338 -12.21 6.58 -7.95
C GLN A 338 -12.09 7.00 -9.41
N VAL A 339 -12.14 6.05 -10.36
CA VAL A 339 -12.14 6.35 -11.80
C VAL A 339 -13.37 7.18 -12.17
N VAL A 340 -14.54 6.83 -11.63
CA VAL A 340 -15.78 7.60 -11.86
C VAL A 340 -15.68 8.98 -11.22
N GLN A 341 -15.16 9.10 -10.00
CA GLN A 341 -14.96 10.42 -9.37
C GLN A 341 -13.93 11.30 -10.11
N ALA A 342 -12.95 10.70 -10.79
CA ALA A 342 -11.99 11.45 -11.60
C ALA A 342 -12.64 12.29 -12.71
N LEU A 343 -13.85 11.91 -13.18
CA LEU A 343 -14.61 12.67 -14.17
C LEU A 343 -14.96 14.09 -13.70
N ARG A 344 -15.04 14.35 -12.39
CA ARG A 344 -15.31 15.70 -11.82
C ARG A 344 -14.32 16.75 -12.31
N TYR A 345 -13.11 16.34 -12.64
CA TYR A 345 -12.02 17.24 -13.01
C TYR A 345 -11.48 16.99 -14.41
N ASP A 346 -12.09 16.08 -15.16
CA ASP A 346 -11.62 15.62 -16.46
C ASP A 346 -12.02 16.57 -17.60
N LYS A 347 -11.39 17.75 -17.64
CA LYS A 347 -11.67 18.75 -18.68
C LYS A 347 -11.18 18.34 -20.06
N LEU A 348 -10.13 17.51 -20.13
CA LEU A 348 -9.51 17.07 -21.37
C LEU A 348 -10.09 15.76 -21.92
N GLY A 349 -10.92 15.06 -21.14
CA GLY A 349 -11.63 13.84 -21.54
C GLY A 349 -10.81 12.55 -21.42
N PHE A 350 -9.68 12.55 -20.69
CA PHE A 350 -8.83 11.37 -20.54
C PHE A 350 -9.47 10.29 -19.66
N ALA A 351 -10.14 10.67 -18.57
CA ALA A 351 -10.83 9.72 -17.71
C ALA A 351 -12.08 9.17 -18.42
N LYS A 352 -12.82 10.03 -19.14
CA LYS A 352 -13.94 9.59 -19.99
C LYS A 352 -13.49 8.59 -21.05
N ASP A 353 -12.42 8.90 -21.78
CA ASP A 353 -11.85 8.02 -22.81
C ASP A 353 -11.38 6.68 -22.23
N TYR A 354 -10.73 6.71 -21.06
CA TYR A 354 -10.33 5.50 -20.35
C TYR A 354 -11.55 4.63 -20.01
N ILE A 355 -12.61 5.19 -19.43
CA ILE A 355 -13.83 4.42 -19.07
C ILE A 355 -14.43 3.78 -20.31
N LEU A 356 -14.58 4.53 -21.41
CA LEU A 356 -15.14 4.00 -22.66
C LEU A 356 -14.25 2.90 -23.27
N THR A 357 -12.94 3.06 -23.23
CA THR A 357 -11.98 2.06 -23.73
C THR A 357 -12.01 0.80 -22.87
N ALA A 358 -11.99 0.95 -21.54
CA ALA A 358 -12.05 -0.16 -20.60
C ALA A 358 -13.37 -0.93 -20.73
N ALA A 359 -14.52 -0.23 -20.80
CA ALA A 359 -15.84 -0.83 -21.00
C ALA A 359 -15.98 -1.54 -22.36
N ARG A 360 -15.27 -1.09 -23.39
CA ARG A 360 -15.21 -1.80 -24.68
C ARG A 360 -14.35 -3.06 -24.62
N SER A 361 -13.32 -3.07 -23.79
CA SER A 361 -12.37 -4.19 -23.67
C SER A 361 -12.89 -5.36 -22.83
N SER A 362 -13.79 -5.10 -21.87
CA SER A 362 -14.34 -6.10 -20.94
C SER A 362 -15.80 -5.78 -20.62
N GLN A 363 -16.67 -6.76 -20.81
CA GLN A 363 -18.11 -6.68 -20.55
C GLN A 363 -18.40 -6.59 -19.05
N VAL A 364 -17.67 -7.35 -18.23
CA VAL A 364 -17.81 -7.31 -16.78
C VAL A 364 -17.34 -5.95 -16.23
N LEU A 365 -16.24 -5.38 -16.77
CA LEU A 365 -15.87 -4.00 -16.42
C LEU A 365 -16.96 -3.01 -16.82
N ALA A 366 -17.54 -3.15 -18.01
CA ALA A 366 -18.64 -2.29 -18.43
C ALA A 366 -19.82 -2.35 -17.45
N HIS A 367 -20.20 -3.54 -16.99
CA HIS A 367 -21.27 -3.71 -15.99
C HIS A 367 -20.90 -3.04 -14.65
N GLN A 368 -19.67 -3.23 -14.16
CA GLN A 368 -19.22 -2.63 -12.91
C GLN A 368 -19.16 -1.09 -13.00
N PHE A 369 -18.74 -0.53 -14.15
CA PHE A 369 -18.86 0.91 -14.40
C PHE A 369 -20.33 1.35 -14.42
N LEU A 370 -21.23 0.60 -15.07
CA LEU A 370 -22.66 0.96 -15.14
C LEU A 370 -23.31 1.00 -13.75
N TRP A 371 -23.04 0.02 -12.87
CA TRP A 371 -23.51 0.04 -11.48
C TRP A 371 -22.97 1.24 -10.70
N ASN A 372 -21.66 1.50 -10.81
CA ASN A 372 -21.05 2.62 -10.09
C ASN A 372 -21.54 3.98 -10.61
N ILE A 373 -21.72 4.13 -11.92
CA ILE A 373 -22.30 5.33 -12.56
C ILE A 373 -23.73 5.54 -12.07
N GLN A 374 -24.55 4.49 -12.03
CA GLN A 374 -25.92 4.57 -11.49
C GLN A 374 -25.93 4.99 -10.02
N ALA A 375 -25.04 4.42 -9.21
CA ALA A 375 -24.92 4.78 -7.79
C ALA A 375 -24.47 6.23 -7.55
N ASN A 376 -23.72 6.84 -8.48
CA ASN A 376 -23.20 8.20 -8.34
C ASN A 376 -23.98 9.27 -9.12
N THR A 377 -24.99 8.88 -9.90
CA THR A 377 -25.80 9.85 -10.68
C THR A 377 -26.65 10.75 -9.76
N TYR A 378 -26.98 10.25 -8.57
CA TYR A 378 -27.81 10.93 -7.58
C TYR A 378 -27.08 11.05 -6.24
N THR A 379 -27.41 12.08 -5.48
CA THR A 379 -26.82 12.34 -4.16
C THR A 379 -27.61 11.74 -3.01
N ASP A 380 -28.93 11.65 -3.17
CA ASP A 380 -29.87 11.10 -2.20
C ASP A 380 -30.03 9.58 -2.35
N GLU A 381 -30.57 8.94 -1.32
CA GLU A 381 -30.77 7.49 -1.28
C GLU A 381 -31.95 7.06 -2.17
N GLU A 382 -32.87 7.97 -2.46
CA GLU A 382 -34.08 7.76 -3.24
C GLU A 382 -33.88 7.95 -4.75
N GLY A 383 -32.78 8.60 -5.17
CA GLY A 383 -32.46 8.84 -6.57
C GLY A 383 -33.27 9.98 -7.21
N GLU A 384 -33.69 10.97 -6.42
CA GLU A 384 -34.47 12.13 -6.89
C GLU A 384 -33.58 13.34 -7.16
N ILE A 385 -32.55 13.54 -6.34
CA ILE A 385 -31.64 14.69 -6.40
C ILE A 385 -30.41 14.30 -7.23
N LYS A 386 -30.41 14.75 -8.49
CA LYS A 386 -29.27 14.55 -9.39
C LYS A 386 -28.01 15.24 -8.84
N GLU A 387 -26.89 14.55 -8.95
CA GLU A 387 -25.58 15.07 -8.57
C GLU A 387 -25.24 16.31 -9.45
N PRO A 388 -24.91 17.46 -8.82
CA PRO A 388 -24.86 18.74 -9.53
C PRO A 388 -23.66 18.94 -10.46
N GLU A 389 -22.52 18.31 -10.20
CA GLU A 389 -21.29 18.53 -10.96
C GLU A 389 -21.18 17.61 -12.19
N ILE A 390 -21.39 16.31 -11.97
CA ILE A 390 -21.18 15.25 -12.96
C ILE A 390 -22.44 14.42 -13.23
N GLY A 391 -23.54 14.57 -12.51
CA GLY A 391 -24.74 13.73 -12.70
C GLY A 391 -25.25 13.69 -14.15
N SER A 392 -25.25 14.82 -14.86
CA SER A 392 -25.63 14.85 -16.29
C SER A 392 -24.60 14.18 -17.20
N LEU A 393 -23.30 14.29 -16.88
CA LEU A 393 -22.22 13.62 -17.60
C LEU A 393 -22.32 12.09 -17.41
N LEU A 394 -22.60 11.65 -16.18
CA LEU A 394 -22.79 10.25 -15.81
C LEU A 394 -23.96 9.61 -16.57
N GLU A 395 -25.10 10.30 -16.69
CA GLU A 395 -26.22 9.82 -17.49
C GLU A 395 -25.88 9.70 -18.99
N GLN A 396 -25.13 10.66 -19.53
CA GLN A 396 -24.67 10.59 -20.92
C GLN A 396 -23.71 9.42 -21.12
N LEU A 397 -22.75 9.25 -20.21
CA LEU A 397 -21.78 8.17 -20.25
C LEU A 397 -22.44 6.80 -20.11
N HIS A 398 -23.44 6.68 -19.23
CA HIS A 398 -24.26 5.47 -19.08
C HIS A 398 -24.91 5.08 -20.42
N LYS A 399 -25.58 6.02 -21.09
CA LYS A 399 -26.19 5.80 -22.40
C LYS A 399 -25.14 5.45 -23.47
N GLU A 400 -23.99 6.12 -23.45
CA GLU A 400 -22.91 5.89 -24.40
C GLU A 400 -22.32 4.48 -24.27
N ILE A 401 -22.10 3.99 -23.04
CA ILE A 401 -21.67 2.61 -22.78
C ILE A 401 -22.72 1.62 -23.28
N LEU A 402 -24.00 1.82 -22.94
CA LEU A 402 -25.08 0.92 -23.38
C LEU A 402 -25.26 0.87 -24.90
N ASN A 403 -25.11 2.01 -25.58
CA ASN A 403 -25.19 2.06 -27.05
C ASN A 403 -24.02 1.34 -27.73
N ASN A 404 -22.88 1.20 -27.05
CA ASN A 404 -21.73 0.44 -27.55
C ASN A 404 -21.89 -1.08 -27.31
N LEU A 405 -22.77 -1.51 -26.39
CA LEU A 405 -23.07 -2.93 -26.18
C LEU A 405 -23.98 -3.46 -27.30
N SER A 406 -23.61 -4.59 -27.88
CA SER A 406 -24.39 -5.26 -28.93
C SER A 406 -24.27 -6.78 -28.84
N GLY A 407 -25.14 -7.51 -29.57
CA GLY A 407 -25.10 -8.97 -29.65
C GLY A 407 -25.17 -9.66 -28.29
N ALA A 408 -24.26 -10.59 -28.03
CA ALA A 408 -24.18 -11.36 -26.79
C ALA A 408 -23.91 -10.46 -25.56
N ALA A 409 -23.05 -9.44 -25.69
CA ALA A 409 -22.72 -8.52 -24.60
C ALA A 409 -23.95 -7.75 -24.09
N LYS A 410 -24.83 -7.30 -25.00
CA LYS A 410 -26.07 -6.62 -24.62
C LYS A 410 -27.06 -7.56 -23.94
N LYS A 411 -27.20 -8.80 -24.44
CA LYS A 411 -28.04 -9.83 -23.80
C LYS A 411 -27.55 -10.17 -22.40
N PHE A 412 -26.23 -10.27 -22.22
CA PHE A 412 -25.61 -10.52 -20.92
C PHE A 412 -25.94 -9.41 -19.93
N TYR A 413 -25.73 -8.14 -20.32
CA TYR A 413 -26.13 -6.98 -19.53
C TYR A 413 -27.61 -7.00 -19.12
N GLU A 414 -28.51 -7.20 -20.09
CA GLU A 414 -29.96 -7.20 -19.84
C GLU A 414 -30.38 -8.31 -18.87
N ARG A 415 -29.84 -9.51 -19.03
CA ARG A 415 -30.07 -10.65 -18.13
C ARG A 415 -29.55 -10.37 -16.72
N GLU A 416 -28.32 -9.91 -16.61
CA GLU A 416 -27.63 -9.62 -15.36
C GLU A 416 -28.37 -8.54 -14.54
N PHE A 417 -28.63 -7.39 -15.15
CA PHE A 417 -29.27 -6.25 -14.47
C PHE A 417 -30.74 -6.53 -14.17
N SER A 418 -31.48 -7.23 -15.05
CA SER A 418 -32.88 -7.56 -14.78
C SER A 418 -33.03 -8.59 -13.65
N PHE A 419 -32.14 -9.58 -13.58
CA PHE A 419 -32.14 -10.58 -12.52
C PHE A 419 -31.88 -9.93 -11.15
N PHE A 420 -30.78 -9.18 -11.00
CA PHE A 420 -30.45 -8.56 -9.71
C PHE A 420 -31.36 -7.40 -9.31
N LYS A 421 -32.04 -6.76 -10.27
CA LYS A 421 -33.13 -5.84 -9.97
C LYS A 421 -34.28 -6.56 -9.26
N LYS A 422 -34.77 -7.69 -9.81
CA LYS A 422 -35.82 -8.50 -9.17
C LYS A 422 -35.43 -8.95 -7.76
N VAL A 423 -34.17 -9.39 -7.58
CA VAL A 423 -33.65 -9.79 -6.26
C VAL A 423 -33.63 -8.61 -5.28
N THR A 424 -33.14 -7.45 -5.72
CA THR A 424 -33.05 -6.24 -4.87
C THR A 424 -34.44 -5.72 -4.48
N ASP A 425 -35.42 -5.80 -5.39
CA ASP A 425 -36.80 -5.35 -5.17
C ASP A 425 -37.51 -6.14 -4.03
N ILE A 426 -37.03 -7.33 -3.67
CA ILE A 426 -37.51 -8.09 -2.49
C ILE A 426 -37.44 -7.25 -1.22
N SER A 427 -36.39 -6.43 -1.04
CA SER A 427 -36.25 -5.54 0.11
C SER A 427 -37.41 -4.54 0.19
N GLY A 428 -37.86 -4.02 -0.96
CA GLY A 428 -39.01 -3.15 -1.08
C GLY A 428 -40.33 -3.86 -0.79
N ILE A 429 -40.47 -5.13 -1.19
CA ILE A 429 -41.65 -5.97 -0.92
C ILE A 429 -41.80 -6.24 0.57
N ILE A 430 -40.72 -6.55 1.29
CA ILE A 430 -40.80 -6.93 2.71
C ILE A 430 -40.85 -5.72 3.66
N ARG A 431 -40.39 -4.53 3.23
CA ARG A 431 -40.31 -3.32 4.06
C ARG A 431 -41.63 -2.94 4.76
N PRO A 432 -42.81 -2.98 4.11
CA PRO A 432 -44.08 -2.61 4.71
C PRO A 432 -44.57 -3.56 5.81
N TYR A 433 -44.09 -4.81 5.82
CA TYR A 433 -44.56 -5.82 6.77
C TYR A 433 -43.94 -5.65 8.17
N PRO A 434 -44.67 -6.01 9.25
CA PRO A 434 -44.12 -6.06 10.60
C PRO A 434 -42.96 -7.06 10.75
N LYS A 435 -41.98 -6.78 11.63
CA LYS A 435 -40.77 -7.62 11.83
C LYS A 435 -41.02 -9.14 11.91
N PRO A 436 -42.04 -9.65 12.65
CA PRO A 436 -42.32 -11.08 12.74
C PRO A 436 -42.71 -11.71 11.40
N GLU A 437 -43.44 -10.96 10.57
CA GLU A 437 -44.00 -11.43 9.29
C GLU A 437 -43.01 -11.28 8.13
N ARG A 438 -42.04 -10.36 8.23
CA ARG A 438 -41.04 -10.10 7.17
C ARG A 438 -40.32 -11.36 6.71
N LYS A 439 -40.02 -12.30 7.62
CA LYS A 439 -39.29 -13.53 7.28
C LYS A 439 -40.09 -14.41 6.33
N GLU A 440 -41.38 -14.60 6.62
CA GLU A 440 -42.25 -15.42 5.77
C GLU A 440 -42.43 -14.79 4.39
N GLN A 441 -42.62 -13.47 4.33
CA GLN A 441 -42.77 -12.75 3.05
C GLN A 441 -41.47 -12.74 2.24
N CYS A 442 -40.31 -12.63 2.90
CA CYS A 442 -39.01 -12.72 2.25
C CYS A 442 -38.81 -14.08 1.56
N LEU A 443 -39.16 -15.18 2.24
CA LEU A 443 -39.07 -16.52 1.67
C LEU A 443 -40.04 -16.72 0.49
N LYS A 444 -41.27 -16.18 0.59
CA LYS A 444 -42.24 -16.21 -0.52
C LYS A 444 -41.70 -15.47 -1.75
N ALA A 445 -41.26 -14.22 -1.55
CA ALA A 445 -40.71 -13.40 -2.64
C ALA A 445 -39.44 -14.01 -3.25
N LEU A 446 -38.55 -14.60 -2.45
CA LEU A 446 -37.34 -15.26 -2.94
C LEU A 446 -37.67 -16.49 -3.81
N ARG A 447 -38.70 -17.27 -3.43
CA ARG A 447 -39.17 -18.44 -4.21
C ARG A 447 -39.78 -18.08 -5.57
N GLU A 448 -40.26 -16.84 -5.72
CA GLU A 448 -40.76 -16.34 -7.01
C GLU A 448 -39.62 -15.95 -7.98
N VAL A 449 -38.39 -15.80 -7.49
CA VAL A 449 -37.23 -15.48 -8.32
C VAL A 449 -36.70 -16.72 -9.04
N THR A 450 -36.67 -16.68 -10.37
CA THR A 450 -36.05 -17.70 -11.22
C THR A 450 -34.61 -17.32 -11.53
N LEU A 451 -33.69 -18.28 -11.34
CA LEU A 451 -32.27 -18.10 -11.67
C LEU A 451 -32.10 -17.99 -13.19
N GLU A 452 -31.43 -16.93 -13.61
CA GLU A 452 -31.01 -16.73 -15.00
C GLU A 452 -29.63 -17.39 -15.25
N PRO A 453 -29.40 -18.06 -16.39
CA PRO A 453 -28.14 -18.77 -16.64
C PRO A 453 -26.97 -17.81 -16.88
N GLY A 454 -25.79 -18.14 -16.35
CA GLY A 454 -24.55 -17.40 -16.65
C GLY A 454 -24.40 -16.04 -15.95
N VAL A 455 -25.28 -15.71 -15.00
CA VAL A 455 -25.17 -14.50 -14.18
C VAL A 455 -24.12 -14.65 -13.08
N TYR A 456 -23.60 -13.53 -12.58
CA TYR A 456 -22.63 -13.49 -11.47
C TYR A 456 -23.14 -12.57 -10.36
N LEU A 457 -22.70 -12.72 -9.11
CA LEU A 457 -23.13 -11.77 -8.06
C LEU A 457 -22.49 -10.40 -8.29
N PRO A 458 -23.19 -9.26 -8.20
CA PRO A 458 -22.58 -7.94 -8.41
C PRO A 458 -21.32 -7.69 -7.56
N SER A 459 -21.32 -8.20 -6.32
CA SER A 459 -20.17 -8.18 -5.40
C SER A 459 -19.06 -9.19 -5.73
N ASN A 460 -19.32 -10.21 -6.54
CA ASN A 460 -18.37 -11.25 -6.96
C ASN A 460 -18.41 -11.47 -8.49
N PRO A 461 -17.78 -10.60 -9.29
CA PRO A 461 -17.70 -10.75 -10.74
C PRO A 461 -16.83 -11.92 -11.22
N GLU A 462 -16.13 -12.61 -10.31
CA GLU A 462 -15.21 -13.70 -10.63
C GLU A 462 -15.84 -15.09 -10.42
N ALA A 463 -17.12 -15.16 -10.08
CA ALA A 463 -17.81 -16.43 -9.86
C ALA A 463 -19.21 -16.44 -10.50
N VAL A 464 -19.53 -17.55 -11.17
CA VAL A 464 -20.84 -17.78 -11.76
C VAL A 464 -21.83 -18.31 -10.73
N VAL A 465 -23.07 -17.82 -10.80
CA VAL A 465 -24.17 -18.31 -9.96
C VAL A 465 -24.77 -19.56 -10.59
N LEU A 466 -24.76 -20.64 -9.82
CA LEU A 466 -25.26 -21.96 -10.21
C LEU A 466 -26.59 -22.32 -9.54
N GLY A 467 -26.98 -21.64 -8.46
CA GLY A 467 -28.18 -21.95 -7.70
C GLY A 467 -28.54 -20.90 -6.64
N ILE A 468 -29.79 -20.92 -6.19
CA ILE A 468 -30.31 -20.09 -5.11
C ILE A 468 -30.82 -21.01 -4.00
N ASP A 469 -30.45 -20.74 -2.75
CA ASP A 469 -31.07 -21.39 -1.59
C ASP A 469 -32.35 -20.61 -1.24
N TYR A 470 -33.47 -21.10 -1.76
CA TYR A 470 -34.78 -20.49 -1.58
C TYR A 470 -35.28 -20.46 -0.13
N ASP A 471 -34.63 -21.21 0.77
CA ASP A 471 -34.96 -21.26 2.19
C ASP A 471 -34.03 -20.38 3.06
N SER A 472 -33.06 -19.71 2.42
CA SER A 472 -32.08 -18.87 3.12
C SER A 472 -32.56 -17.44 3.44
N GLY A 473 -33.66 -16.99 2.82
CA GLY A 473 -34.17 -15.63 2.92
C GLY A 473 -34.37 -15.16 4.36
N THR A 474 -33.51 -14.24 4.82
CA THR A 474 -33.52 -13.76 6.21
C THR A 474 -33.47 -12.23 6.25
N PRO A 475 -34.54 -11.56 6.68
CA PRO A 475 -34.52 -10.11 6.92
C PRO A 475 -33.57 -9.75 8.07
N MET A 476 -32.80 -8.68 7.91
CA MET A 476 -31.89 -8.16 8.91
C MET A 476 -32.60 -7.22 9.91
N GLN A 477 -31.95 -6.92 11.04
CA GLN A 477 -32.61 -6.25 12.18
C GLN A 477 -32.99 -4.78 11.94
N SER A 478 -32.39 -4.12 10.94
CA SER A 478 -32.58 -2.69 10.64
C SER A 478 -34.04 -2.38 10.28
N ALA A 479 -34.73 -1.69 11.18
CA ALA A 479 -36.19 -1.54 11.16
C ALA A 479 -36.72 -0.75 9.95
N ALA A 480 -36.01 0.30 9.52
CA ALA A 480 -36.49 1.29 8.55
C ALA A 480 -36.30 0.89 7.07
N LYS A 481 -35.22 0.16 6.77
CA LYS A 481 -34.74 -0.13 5.40
C LYS A 481 -34.89 -1.61 4.98
N ALA A 482 -35.11 -2.51 5.96
CA ALA A 482 -35.39 -3.94 5.80
C ALA A 482 -34.46 -4.71 4.81
N PRO A 483 -33.12 -4.59 4.93
CA PRO A 483 -32.22 -5.42 4.13
C PRO A 483 -32.44 -6.91 4.40
N PHE A 484 -32.08 -7.78 3.45
CA PHE A 484 -32.21 -9.22 3.62
C PHE A 484 -30.99 -9.97 3.11
N LEU A 485 -30.75 -11.15 3.70
CA LEU A 485 -29.72 -12.09 3.30
C LEU A 485 -30.34 -13.18 2.43
N ALA A 486 -29.67 -13.53 1.33
CA ALA A 486 -29.90 -14.73 0.55
C ALA A 486 -28.57 -15.45 0.27
N LYS A 487 -28.63 -16.77 0.07
CA LYS A 487 -27.46 -17.60 -0.27
C LYS A 487 -27.55 -18.10 -1.70
N PHE A 488 -26.41 -18.05 -2.38
CA PHE A 488 -26.25 -18.47 -3.76
C PHE A 488 -25.16 -19.54 -3.83
N LYS A 489 -25.38 -20.57 -4.64
CA LYS A 489 -24.34 -21.53 -4.99
C LYS A 489 -23.52 -20.91 -6.10
N VAL A 490 -22.22 -20.68 -5.87
CA VAL A 490 -21.33 -20.03 -6.83
C VAL A 490 -20.12 -20.89 -7.14
N GLN A 491 -19.56 -20.72 -8.34
CA GLN A 491 -18.34 -21.39 -8.77
C GLN A 491 -17.33 -20.35 -9.26
N PRO A 492 -16.14 -20.24 -8.64
CA PRO A 492 -15.08 -19.36 -9.13
C PRO A 492 -14.59 -19.77 -10.52
N CYS A 493 -14.50 -18.80 -11.43
CA CYS A 493 -14.00 -18.97 -12.81
C CYS A 493 -13.16 -17.77 -13.31
N GLY A 494 -13.25 -16.61 -12.65
CA GLY A 494 -12.55 -15.40 -13.05
C GLY A 494 -13.24 -14.64 -14.19
N ILE A 495 -12.86 -13.37 -14.38
CA ILE A 495 -13.53 -12.46 -15.32
C ILE A 495 -13.43 -12.96 -16.78
N ALA A 496 -12.27 -13.46 -17.21
CA ALA A 496 -12.08 -13.89 -18.59
C ALA A 496 -12.96 -15.10 -18.96
N GLU A 497 -13.10 -16.06 -18.04
CA GLU A 497 -13.95 -17.23 -18.24
C GLU A 497 -15.44 -16.84 -18.15
N MET A 498 -15.81 -15.97 -17.20
CA MET A 498 -17.15 -15.39 -17.11
C MET A 498 -17.61 -14.74 -18.42
N GLU A 499 -16.74 -13.93 -19.03
CA GLU A 499 -17.03 -13.28 -20.31
C GLU A 499 -17.10 -14.30 -21.45
N ALA A 500 -16.21 -15.29 -21.47
CA ALA A 500 -16.23 -16.34 -22.48
C ALA A 500 -17.54 -17.14 -22.46
N LEU A 501 -18.02 -17.52 -21.26
CA LEU A 501 -19.31 -18.21 -21.08
C LEU A 501 -20.48 -17.42 -21.66
N ASN A 502 -20.44 -16.10 -21.49
CA ASN A 502 -21.53 -15.21 -21.91
C ASN A 502 -21.46 -14.76 -23.38
N ILE A 503 -20.43 -15.17 -24.13
CA ILE A 503 -20.31 -14.94 -25.57
C ILE A 503 -20.86 -16.11 -26.40
N GLN A 504 -20.90 -17.31 -25.81
CA GLN A 504 -21.33 -18.55 -26.47
C GLN A 504 -22.85 -18.59 -26.72
N ASP A 505 -23.31 -19.60 -27.47
CA ASP A 505 -24.74 -19.86 -27.64
C ASP A 505 -25.38 -20.48 -26.39
N ASP A 506 -26.72 -20.42 -26.32
CA ASP A 506 -27.46 -20.87 -25.13
C ASP A 506 -27.31 -22.37 -24.85
N GLN A 507 -27.04 -23.18 -25.87
CA GLN A 507 -26.82 -24.63 -25.70
C GLN A 507 -25.47 -24.92 -25.05
N THR A 508 -24.40 -24.31 -25.55
CA THR A 508 -23.05 -24.47 -25.00
C THR A 508 -22.96 -23.91 -23.58
N LEU A 509 -23.60 -22.76 -23.32
CA LEU A 509 -23.72 -22.19 -21.98
C LEU A 509 -24.37 -23.18 -21.01
N ALA A 510 -25.46 -23.86 -21.42
CA ALA A 510 -26.12 -24.85 -20.59
C ALA A 510 -25.23 -26.06 -20.29
N GLU A 511 -24.48 -26.56 -21.28
CA GLU A 511 -23.52 -27.66 -21.11
C GLU A 511 -22.40 -27.29 -20.14
N ASP A 512 -21.82 -26.10 -20.27
CA ASP A 512 -20.73 -25.64 -19.40
C ASP A 512 -21.21 -25.39 -17.96
N LEU A 513 -22.41 -24.80 -17.78
CA LEU A 513 -23.03 -24.68 -16.46
C LEU A 513 -23.31 -26.05 -15.82
N GLN A 514 -23.68 -27.05 -16.61
CA GLN A 514 -23.88 -28.42 -16.12
C GLN A 514 -22.56 -29.06 -15.67
N LYS A 515 -21.44 -28.79 -16.37
CA LYS A 515 -20.10 -29.21 -15.93
C LYS A 515 -19.73 -28.54 -14.61
N PHE A 516 -19.96 -27.24 -14.45
CA PHE A 516 -19.68 -26.54 -13.20
C PHE A 516 -20.54 -27.07 -12.03
N LEU A 517 -21.81 -27.38 -12.27
CA LEU A 517 -22.69 -27.98 -11.26
C LEU A 517 -22.21 -29.35 -10.77
N SER A 518 -21.55 -30.12 -11.65
CA SER A 518 -20.95 -31.41 -11.31
C SER A 518 -19.58 -31.33 -10.63
N SER A 519 -18.99 -30.13 -10.55
CA SER A 519 -17.71 -29.89 -9.89
C SER A 519 -17.88 -29.73 -8.37
N ASP A 520 -16.98 -30.33 -7.60
CA ASP A 520 -16.91 -30.20 -6.14
C ASP A 520 -16.36 -28.84 -5.67
N GLN A 521 -16.01 -27.94 -6.59
CA GLN A 521 -15.43 -26.63 -6.25
C GLN A 521 -16.48 -25.56 -5.91
N SER A 522 -17.76 -25.84 -6.09
CA SER A 522 -18.83 -24.87 -5.85
C SER A 522 -19.04 -24.60 -4.36
N VAL A 523 -19.28 -23.34 -4.01
CA VAL A 523 -19.45 -22.88 -2.61
C VAL A 523 -20.75 -22.11 -2.44
N TRP A 524 -21.34 -22.18 -1.24
CA TRP A 524 -22.47 -21.33 -0.88
C TRP A 524 -21.98 -19.98 -0.39
N GLN A 525 -22.31 -18.92 -1.12
CA GLN A 525 -22.00 -17.54 -0.78
C GLN A 525 -23.25 -16.81 -0.31
N GLY A 526 -23.21 -16.26 0.91
CA GLY A 526 -24.25 -15.35 1.39
C GLY A 526 -24.06 -13.94 0.84
N SER A 527 -25.15 -13.27 0.50
CA SER A 527 -25.16 -11.86 0.10
C SER A 527 -26.33 -11.14 0.75
N ILE A 528 -26.05 -9.95 1.27
CA ILE A 528 -27.04 -9.02 1.82
C ILE A 528 -27.38 -8.00 0.75
N PHE A 529 -28.66 -7.89 0.42
CA PHE A 529 -29.19 -6.85 -0.45
C PHE A 529 -29.73 -5.72 0.42
N LYS A 530 -29.16 -4.54 0.23
CA LYS A 530 -29.44 -3.34 1.03
C LYS A 530 -30.07 -2.29 0.12
N VAL A 531 -31.22 -1.77 0.54
CA VAL A 531 -31.97 -0.73 -0.18
C VAL A 531 -32.23 0.44 0.75
N GLY A 532 -32.06 1.63 0.19
CA GLY A 532 -32.12 2.90 0.87
C GLY A 532 -30.94 3.18 1.78
N ASP A 533 -29.76 2.56 1.66
CA ASP A 533 -28.56 2.92 2.43
C ASP A 533 -27.33 3.02 1.53
N ASP A 534 -26.53 4.07 1.71
CA ASP A 534 -25.33 4.28 0.91
C ASP A 534 -24.16 3.40 1.39
N VAL A 535 -23.78 2.42 0.57
CA VAL A 535 -22.67 1.50 0.87
C VAL A 535 -21.32 1.95 0.30
N ARG A 536 -21.24 3.11 -0.36
CA ARG A 536 -20.01 3.57 -1.02
C ARG A 536 -18.90 3.91 -0.01
N GLN A 537 -19.26 4.32 1.22
CA GLN A 537 -18.30 4.50 2.31
C GLN A 537 -17.66 3.17 2.73
N ASP A 538 -18.47 2.11 2.87
CA ASP A 538 -17.97 0.76 3.12
C ASP A 538 -17.03 0.29 2.01
N MET A 539 -17.37 0.54 0.74
CA MET A 539 -16.51 0.19 -0.40
C MET A 539 -15.11 0.80 -0.27
N LEU A 540 -15.02 2.09 0.09
CA LEU A 540 -13.73 2.77 0.29
C LEU A 540 -12.93 2.15 1.44
N ALA A 541 -13.57 1.89 2.58
CA ALA A 541 -12.91 1.27 3.72
C ALA A 541 -12.38 -0.13 3.36
N LEU A 542 -13.20 -0.96 2.71
CA LEU A 542 -12.86 -2.32 2.31
C LEU A 542 -11.78 -2.38 1.24
N GLN A 543 -11.73 -1.41 0.33
CA GLN A 543 -10.63 -1.27 -0.63
C GLN A 543 -9.30 -1.03 0.09
N ILE A 544 -9.27 -0.17 1.11
CA ILE A 544 -8.03 0.08 1.89
C ILE A 544 -7.68 -1.15 2.75
N ILE A 545 -8.67 -1.83 3.33
CA ILE A 545 -8.46 -3.10 4.07
C ILE A 545 -7.85 -4.16 3.15
N LYS A 546 -8.35 -4.30 1.92
CA LYS A 546 -7.78 -5.19 0.91
C LYS A 546 -6.34 -4.80 0.59
N PHE A 547 -6.09 -3.52 0.35
CA PHE A 547 -4.75 -3.02 0.07
C PHE A 547 -3.75 -3.35 1.19
N PHE A 548 -4.15 -3.20 2.47
CA PHE A 548 -3.30 -3.57 3.60
C PHE A 548 -3.09 -5.07 3.70
N LYS A 549 -4.14 -5.87 3.44
CA LYS A 549 -4.01 -7.32 3.38
C LYS A 549 -2.98 -7.73 2.32
N ASP A 550 -3.06 -7.17 1.12
CA ASP A 550 -2.15 -7.48 0.02
C ASP A 550 -0.70 -7.12 0.39
N ILE A 551 -0.47 -5.99 1.10
CA ILE A 551 0.84 -5.62 1.65
C ILE A 551 1.35 -6.64 2.68
N TYR A 552 0.49 -7.06 3.61
CA TYR A 552 0.87 -8.04 4.63
C TYR A 552 1.21 -9.39 4.01
N ASP A 553 0.41 -9.85 3.05
CA ASP A 553 0.65 -11.09 2.31
C ASP A 553 1.97 -11.03 1.51
N GLU A 554 2.25 -9.91 0.83
CA GLU A 554 3.49 -9.72 0.06
C GLU A 554 4.74 -9.78 0.94
N ILE A 555 4.69 -9.19 2.13
CA ILE A 555 5.78 -9.21 3.12
C ILE A 555 5.87 -10.57 3.83
N GLY A 556 4.80 -11.37 3.82
CA GLY A 556 4.65 -12.61 4.57
C GLY A 556 4.29 -12.40 6.05
N LEU A 557 3.76 -11.22 6.41
CA LEU A 557 3.31 -10.91 7.76
C LEU A 557 1.94 -11.57 8.01
N GLN A 558 1.89 -12.46 9.01
CA GLN A 558 0.69 -13.24 9.34
C GLN A 558 -0.35 -12.41 10.11
N LEU A 559 -0.77 -11.29 9.53
CA LEU A 559 -1.93 -10.53 9.98
C LEU A 559 -3.16 -10.97 9.21
N TYR A 560 -4.30 -11.01 9.88
CA TYR A 560 -5.54 -11.53 9.29
C TYR A 560 -6.56 -10.41 9.10
N LEU A 561 -6.96 -10.19 7.85
CA LEU A 561 -8.01 -9.26 7.44
C LEU A 561 -8.94 -9.97 6.45
N VAL A 562 -10.24 -9.70 6.55
CA VAL A 562 -11.26 -10.20 5.62
C VAL A 562 -11.84 -9.00 4.85
N PRO A 563 -11.33 -8.70 3.64
CA PRO A 563 -11.90 -7.69 2.76
C PRO A 563 -13.09 -8.29 1.99
N TYR A 564 -14.21 -8.52 2.70
CA TYR A 564 -15.46 -8.94 2.06
C TYR A 564 -15.90 -7.88 1.03
N ARG A 565 -16.58 -8.30 -0.03
CA ARG A 565 -16.86 -7.40 -1.15
C ARG A 565 -18.18 -6.67 -0.99
N VAL A 566 -18.15 -5.39 -1.33
CA VAL A 566 -19.31 -4.51 -1.34
C VAL A 566 -19.36 -3.79 -2.68
N VAL A 567 -20.53 -3.76 -3.29
CA VAL A 567 -20.77 -3.04 -4.54
C VAL A 567 -22.07 -2.26 -4.43
N ALA A 568 -22.00 -0.95 -4.68
CA ALA A 568 -23.16 -0.10 -4.86
C ALA A 568 -23.75 -0.34 -6.26
N THR A 569 -25.03 -0.71 -6.34
CA THR A 569 -25.70 -1.08 -7.59
C THR A 569 -26.59 0.03 -8.14
N ALA A 570 -27.09 0.91 -7.28
CA ALA A 570 -27.86 2.11 -7.63
C ALA A 570 -27.79 3.11 -6.47
N ALA A 571 -28.39 4.29 -6.63
CA ALA A 571 -28.53 5.26 -5.55
C ALA A 571 -29.23 4.59 -4.35
N GLY A 572 -28.64 4.70 -3.16
CA GLY A 572 -29.10 4.05 -1.94
C GLY A 572 -29.16 2.51 -1.98
N CYS A 573 -28.62 1.84 -3.00
CA CYS A 573 -28.70 0.38 -3.14
C CYS A 573 -27.33 -0.26 -3.20
N GLY A 574 -27.18 -1.42 -2.56
CA GLY A 574 -25.92 -2.15 -2.55
C GLY A 574 -26.04 -3.62 -2.22
N VAL A 575 -25.04 -4.37 -2.64
CA VAL A 575 -24.87 -5.78 -2.34
C VAL A 575 -23.61 -5.96 -1.50
N ILE A 576 -23.76 -6.63 -0.35
CA ILE A 576 -22.69 -6.86 0.62
C ILE A 576 -22.49 -8.37 0.75
N GLU A 577 -21.26 -8.84 0.54
CA GLU A 577 -20.89 -10.23 0.79
C GLU A 577 -20.94 -10.55 2.28
N VAL A 578 -21.55 -11.70 2.62
CA VAL A 578 -21.61 -12.17 4.00
C VAL A 578 -20.32 -12.90 4.35
N VAL A 579 -19.71 -12.52 5.46
CA VAL A 579 -18.56 -13.23 6.01
C VAL A 579 -18.99 -14.65 6.44
N PRO A 580 -18.45 -15.72 5.82
CA PRO A 580 -18.87 -17.08 6.12
C PRO A 580 -18.49 -17.50 7.54
N ASP A 581 -19.24 -18.46 8.10
CA ASP A 581 -18.94 -19.11 9.39
C ASP A 581 -18.64 -18.17 10.57
N SER A 582 -19.27 -17.00 10.59
CA SER A 582 -19.03 -15.96 11.58
C SER A 582 -20.33 -15.54 12.29
N LYS A 583 -20.20 -15.13 13.55
CA LYS A 583 -21.30 -14.61 14.37
C LYS A 583 -20.85 -13.32 15.07
N SER A 584 -21.73 -12.34 15.22
CA SER A 584 -21.41 -11.13 15.99
C SER A 584 -21.24 -11.45 17.48
N ARG A 585 -20.40 -10.68 18.19
CA ARG A 585 -20.25 -10.79 19.65
C ARG A 585 -21.59 -10.58 20.37
N ASP A 586 -22.44 -9.69 19.83
CA ASP A 586 -23.82 -9.48 20.28
C ASP A 586 -24.66 -10.76 20.19
N GLN A 587 -24.68 -11.40 19.01
CA GLN A 587 -25.44 -12.62 18.79
C GLN A 587 -24.95 -13.76 19.68
N LEU A 588 -23.63 -13.93 19.82
CA LEU A 588 -23.03 -14.91 20.71
C LEU A 588 -23.43 -14.65 22.17
N GLY A 589 -23.36 -13.40 22.61
CA GLY A 589 -23.72 -13.00 23.97
C GLY A 589 -25.18 -13.24 24.30
N LYS A 590 -26.11 -12.88 23.39
CA LYS A 590 -27.54 -13.16 23.56
C LYS A 590 -27.84 -14.66 23.64
N GLN A 591 -27.16 -15.48 22.85
CA GLN A 591 -27.37 -16.93 22.79
C GLN A 591 -26.80 -17.68 24.00
N THR A 592 -25.64 -17.25 24.49
CA THR A 592 -24.87 -18.01 25.49
C THR A 592 -24.86 -17.37 26.87
N GLN A 593 -24.99 -16.04 26.96
CA GLN A 593 -24.86 -15.23 28.18
C GLN A 593 -23.51 -15.37 28.90
N VAL A 594 -22.48 -15.86 28.22
CA VAL A 594 -21.12 -16.04 28.77
C VAL A 594 -20.14 -14.96 28.27
N SER A 595 -19.01 -14.83 28.97
CA SER A 595 -17.87 -14.02 28.53
C SER A 595 -17.21 -14.64 27.29
N LEU A 596 -16.44 -13.83 26.54
CA LEU A 596 -15.65 -14.37 25.42
C LEU A 596 -14.65 -15.44 25.85
N LYS A 597 -14.05 -15.31 27.04
CA LYS A 597 -13.11 -16.30 27.54
C LYS A 597 -13.79 -17.64 27.79
N GLU A 598 -14.96 -17.64 28.45
CA GLU A 598 -15.76 -18.85 28.66
C GLU A 598 -16.24 -19.45 27.33
N TYR A 599 -16.63 -18.60 26.37
CA TYR A 599 -16.95 -19.06 25.02
C TYR A 599 -15.75 -19.80 24.37
N PHE A 600 -14.56 -19.22 24.43
CA PHE A 600 -13.33 -19.86 23.92
C PHE A 600 -13.06 -21.20 24.60
N HIS A 601 -13.21 -21.29 25.92
CA HIS A 601 -13.09 -22.55 26.67
C HIS A 601 -14.13 -23.58 26.21
N SER A 602 -15.39 -23.18 26.04
CA SER A 602 -16.46 -24.11 25.63
C SER A 602 -16.30 -24.64 24.20
N VAL A 603 -15.70 -23.86 23.29
CA VAL A 603 -15.56 -24.21 21.87
C VAL A 603 -14.22 -24.91 21.58
N TYR A 604 -13.13 -24.42 22.17
CA TYR A 604 -11.77 -24.87 21.85
C TYR A 604 -11.12 -25.72 22.95
N GLY A 605 -11.74 -25.84 24.14
CA GLY A 605 -11.22 -26.58 25.28
C GLY A 605 -10.28 -25.75 26.17
N ASP A 606 -9.50 -26.45 27.00
CA ASP A 606 -8.61 -25.82 27.98
C ASP A 606 -7.52 -24.95 27.33
N GLU A 607 -6.99 -23.97 28.08
CA GLU A 607 -6.03 -23.00 27.52
C GLU A 607 -4.75 -23.65 26.99
N ASP A 608 -4.31 -24.75 27.58
CA ASP A 608 -3.09 -25.47 27.17
C ASP A 608 -3.33 -26.41 25.97
N SER A 609 -4.56 -26.56 25.53
CA SER A 609 -4.91 -27.43 24.39
C SER A 609 -4.48 -26.79 23.06
N TYR A 610 -4.08 -27.63 22.10
CA TYR A 610 -3.71 -27.16 20.76
C TYR A 610 -4.81 -26.31 20.09
N PRO A 611 -6.10 -26.70 20.09
CA PRO A 611 -7.16 -25.90 19.46
C PRO A 611 -7.33 -24.52 20.11
N TYR A 612 -7.24 -24.42 21.43
CA TYR A 612 -7.32 -23.12 22.12
C TYR A 612 -6.13 -22.23 21.76
N GLN A 613 -4.92 -22.79 21.73
CA GLN A 613 -3.70 -22.06 21.36
C GLN A 613 -3.76 -21.54 19.92
N GLU A 614 -4.26 -22.37 18.99
CA GLU A 614 -4.47 -21.98 17.61
C GLU A 614 -5.53 -20.88 17.47
N ALA A 615 -6.69 -21.03 18.13
CA ALA A 615 -7.74 -20.02 18.14
C ALA A 615 -7.27 -18.69 18.77
N ARG A 616 -6.52 -18.76 19.87
CA ARG A 616 -5.90 -17.59 20.50
C ARG A 616 -4.90 -16.91 19.57
N SER A 617 -4.10 -17.68 18.85
CA SER A 617 -3.16 -17.17 17.86
C SER A 617 -3.88 -16.44 16.72
N ASN A 618 -4.94 -17.04 16.20
CA ASN A 618 -5.80 -16.45 15.17
C ASN A 618 -6.50 -15.17 15.66
N PHE A 619 -6.97 -15.18 16.90
CA PHE A 619 -7.52 -14.00 17.57
C PHE A 619 -6.51 -12.86 17.65
N ILE A 620 -5.28 -13.14 18.10
CA ILE A 620 -4.21 -12.14 18.21
C ILE A 620 -3.84 -11.55 16.84
N ARG A 621 -3.67 -12.39 15.81
CA ARG A 621 -3.32 -11.95 14.45
C ARG A 621 -4.38 -11.04 13.84
N SER A 622 -5.64 -11.40 13.99
CA SER A 622 -6.76 -10.61 13.47
C SER A 622 -7.01 -9.34 14.29
N MET A 623 -6.90 -9.43 15.62
CA MET A 623 -7.05 -8.28 16.52
C MET A 623 -5.98 -7.22 16.27
N ALA A 624 -4.72 -7.61 16.04
CA ALA A 624 -3.65 -6.68 15.69
C ALA A 624 -3.96 -5.96 14.38
N ALA A 625 -4.39 -6.69 13.35
CA ALA A 625 -4.69 -6.11 12.05
C ALA A 625 -5.86 -5.11 12.10
N TYR A 626 -6.98 -5.50 12.71
CA TYR A 626 -8.17 -4.64 12.82
C TYR A 626 -7.98 -3.46 13.78
N SER A 627 -7.11 -3.58 14.79
CA SER A 627 -6.72 -2.44 15.63
C SER A 627 -6.03 -1.34 14.82
N LEU A 628 -5.10 -1.73 13.92
CA LEU A 628 -4.41 -0.79 13.04
C LEU A 628 -5.35 -0.16 12.01
N ILE A 629 -6.26 -0.95 11.43
CA ILE A 629 -7.28 -0.46 10.50
C ILE A 629 -8.18 0.58 11.18
N THR A 630 -8.67 0.28 12.37
CA THR A 630 -9.56 1.19 13.13
C THR A 630 -8.83 2.48 13.48
N TYR A 631 -7.57 2.41 13.90
CA TYR A 631 -6.74 3.59 14.17
C TYR A 631 -6.49 4.44 12.91
N LEU A 632 -5.99 3.84 11.82
CA LEU A 632 -5.57 4.57 10.62
C LEU A 632 -6.75 5.20 9.87
N LEU A 633 -7.88 4.49 9.81
CA LEU A 633 -9.08 4.94 9.14
C LEU A 633 -10.08 5.65 10.06
N GLN A 634 -9.80 5.71 11.36
CA GLN A 634 -10.68 6.29 12.38
C GLN A 634 -12.10 5.71 12.29
N ILE A 635 -12.20 4.39 12.18
CA ILE A 635 -13.49 3.72 12.14
C ILE A 635 -14.14 3.85 13.52
N LYS A 636 -15.29 4.49 13.58
CA LYS A 636 -16.07 4.67 14.82
C LYS A 636 -17.15 3.60 14.93
N ASP A 637 -18.09 3.76 15.86
CA ASP A 637 -19.21 2.82 16.07
C ASP A 637 -18.78 1.36 16.26
N ARG A 638 -17.66 1.13 16.97
CA ARG A 638 -17.16 -0.22 17.26
C ARG A 638 -17.89 -0.80 18.47
N HIS A 639 -19.05 -1.38 18.25
CA HIS A 639 -19.84 -2.10 19.26
C HIS A 639 -19.89 -3.61 18.98
N ASN A 640 -20.41 -4.40 19.93
CA ASN A 640 -20.44 -5.87 19.83
C ASN A 640 -21.29 -6.43 18.67
N GLY A 641 -22.21 -5.63 18.10
CA GLY A 641 -22.90 -5.95 16.85
C GLY A 641 -22.02 -5.90 15.60
N ASN A 642 -20.99 -5.05 15.58
CA ASN A 642 -20.10 -4.79 14.43
C ASN A 642 -18.77 -5.56 14.52
N ILE A 643 -18.64 -6.40 15.54
CA ILE A 643 -17.48 -7.23 15.80
C ILE A 643 -17.94 -8.69 15.73
N MET A 644 -17.41 -9.42 14.77
CA MET A 644 -17.69 -10.83 14.55
C MET A 644 -16.55 -11.71 15.00
N LEU A 645 -16.87 -12.95 15.33
CA LEU A 645 -15.94 -14.03 15.61
C LEU A 645 -16.25 -15.19 14.67
N ASP A 646 -15.23 -15.69 13.96
CA ASP A 646 -15.36 -16.88 13.13
C ASP A 646 -15.12 -18.18 13.92
N LYS A 647 -15.35 -19.33 13.28
CA LYS A 647 -15.15 -20.66 13.90
C LYS A 647 -13.68 -21.01 14.23
N TRP A 648 -12.72 -20.20 13.79
CA TRP A 648 -11.29 -20.42 13.99
C TRP A 648 -10.68 -19.45 15.01
N GLY A 649 -11.50 -18.58 15.61
CA GLY A 649 -11.09 -17.61 16.62
C GLY A 649 -10.68 -16.24 16.07
N HIS A 650 -10.83 -15.98 14.77
CA HIS A 650 -10.52 -14.66 14.21
C HIS A 650 -11.60 -13.64 14.56
N ILE A 651 -11.17 -12.45 14.97
CA ILE A 651 -12.04 -11.27 15.09
C ILE A 651 -12.14 -10.55 13.75
N ILE A 652 -13.36 -10.17 13.35
CA ILE A 652 -13.62 -9.54 12.06
C ILE A 652 -14.51 -8.32 12.31
N HIS A 653 -14.09 -7.14 11.85
CA HIS A 653 -14.93 -5.94 11.91
C HIS A 653 -15.78 -5.86 10.65
N ILE A 654 -17.06 -5.49 10.84
CA ILE A 654 -18.02 -5.22 9.76
C ILE A 654 -18.65 -3.84 9.96
N ASP A 655 -19.41 -3.38 8.97
CA ASP A 655 -20.12 -2.10 8.96
C ASP A 655 -19.16 -0.90 9.12
N PHE A 656 -18.73 -0.30 8.02
CA PHE A 656 -17.76 0.79 8.01
C PHE A 656 -18.40 2.14 7.67
N GLY A 657 -19.70 2.31 7.93
CA GLY A 657 -20.44 3.55 7.65
C GLY A 657 -19.91 4.80 8.39
N PHE A 658 -19.20 4.62 9.51
CA PHE A 658 -18.54 5.70 10.24
C PHE A 658 -17.02 5.65 10.08
N LEU A 659 -16.50 6.50 9.21
CA LEU A 659 -15.10 6.55 8.77
C LEU A 659 -14.54 7.96 8.95
N PHE A 660 -13.24 8.08 9.19
CA PHE A 660 -12.52 9.35 9.30
C PHE A 660 -13.12 10.30 10.34
N GLU A 661 -13.81 11.35 9.88
CA GLU A 661 -14.33 12.43 10.74
C GLU A 661 -15.81 12.24 11.08
N SER A 662 -16.47 11.17 10.60
CA SER A 662 -17.84 10.85 10.99
C SER A 662 -17.89 10.01 12.27
N SER A 663 -18.83 10.33 13.15
CA SER A 663 -19.15 9.52 14.32
C SER A 663 -20.65 9.48 14.60
N PRO A 664 -21.16 8.41 15.24
CA PRO A 664 -22.55 8.32 15.68
C PRO A 664 -23.02 9.49 16.55
N GLY A 665 -24.35 9.61 16.70
CA GLY A 665 -24.97 10.57 17.63
C GLY A 665 -24.77 12.04 17.27
N GLY A 666 -24.61 12.37 15.98
CA GLY A 666 -24.37 13.74 15.54
C GLY A 666 -22.90 14.17 15.55
N ASN A 667 -21.96 13.21 15.54
CA ASN A 667 -20.50 13.42 15.52
C ASN A 667 -19.94 13.97 16.83
N LEU A 668 -20.37 13.37 17.94
CA LEU A 668 -19.88 13.73 19.28
C LEU A 668 -18.41 13.37 19.50
N GLY A 669 -17.84 12.47 18.69
CA GLY A 669 -16.44 12.03 18.78
C GLY A 669 -16.07 11.43 20.14
N PHE A 670 -17.05 10.86 20.85
CA PHE A 670 -16.87 10.31 22.19
C PHE A 670 -16.20 8.93 22.15
N GLU A 671 -16.32 8.23 21.03
CA GLU A 671 -15.84 6.86 20.84
C GLU A 671 -14.30 6.79 20.87
N PRO A 672 -13.72 5.74 21.49
CA PRO A 672 -12.28 5.52 21.45
C PRO A 672 -11.81 5.15 20.04
N ASP A 673 -10.53 5.42 19.74
CA ASP A 673 -9.92 5.15 18.43
C ASP A 673 -9.75 3.66 18.13
N LEU A 674 -9.74 2.83 19.16
CA LEU A 674 -9.71 1.37 19.05
C LEU A 674 -10.44 0.76 20.24
N LYS A 675 -10.99 -0.44 20.03
CA LYS A 675 -11.75 -1.16 21.04
C LYS A 675 -10.94 -2.34 21.55
N LEU A 676 -10.41 -2.21 22.77
CA LEU A 676 -9.67 -3.28 23.45
C LEU A 676 -10.27 -3.48 24.85
N THR A 677 -11.25 -4.37 24.91
CA THR A 677 -12.03 -4.65 26.14
C THR A 677 -11.31 -5.65 27.06
N GLU A 678 -11.79 -5.76 28.30
CA GLU A 678 -11.25 -6.73 29.26
C GLU A 678 -11.40 -8.17 28.76
N GLU A 679 -12.56 -8.52 28.20
CA GLU A 679 -12.81 -9.85 27.61
C GLU A 679 -11.77 -10.23 26.53
N MET A 680 -11.38 -9.26 25.69
CA MET A 680 -10.37 -9.47 24.65
C MET A 680 -8.97 -9.68 25.25
N LEU A 681 -8.63 -8.95 26.33
CA LEU A 681 -7.37 -9.13 27.04
C LEU A 681 -7.31 -10.47 27.78
N GLU A 682 -8.43 -10.93 28.34
CA GLU A 682 -8.53 -12.20 29.05
C GLU A 682 -8.23 -13.39 28.12
N ILE A 683 -8.65 -13.34 26.84
CA ILE A 683 -8.26 -14.33 25.81
C ILE A 683 -6.74 -14.30 25.58
N MET A 684 -6.13 -13.11 25.60
CA MET A 684 -4.69 -12.95 25.46
C MET A 684 -3.92 -13.30 26.75
N GLY A 685 -4.58 -13.70 27.85
CA GLY A 685 -3.92 -13.98 29.13
C GLY A 685 -3.52 -12.74 29.94
N GLY A 686 -4.04 -11.55 29.57
CA GLY A 686 -3.83 -10.29 30.27
C GLY A 686 -2.57 -9.51 29.85
N LYS A 687 -2.44 -8.26 30.32
CA LYS A 687 -1.40 -7.30 29.89
C LYS A 687 0.05 -7.76 30.09
N LYS A 688 0.30 -8.70 31.00
CA LYS A 688 1.66 -9.18 31.32
C LYS A 688 2.03 -10.47 30.58
N SER A 689 1.12 -11.05 29.81
CA SER A 689 1.36 -12.30 29.11
C SER A 689 2.26 -12.11 27.88
N ASP A 690 2.93 -13.19 27.48
CA ASP A 690 3.71 -13.19 26.23
C ASP A 690 2.80 -13.10 24.99
N SER A 691 1.56 -13.58 25.09
CA SER A 691 0.54 -13.41 24.05
C SER A 691 0.16 -11.95 23.82
N TYR A 692 0.04 -11.13 24.88
CA TYR A 692 -0.22 -9.70 24.74
C TYR A 692 0.99 -8.95 24.18
N LYS A 693 2.22 -9.32 24.60
CA LYS A 693 3.44 -8.77 24.00
C LYS A 693 3.49 -9.08 22.50
N TRP A 694 3.19 -10.31 22.10
CA TRP A 694 3.15 -10.71 20.70
C TRP A 694 2.08 -9.94 19.90
N PHE A 695 0.90 -9.69 20.49
CA PHE A 695 -0.09 -8.78 19.91
C PHE A 695 0.48 -7.38 19.64
N LEU A 696 1.20 -6.79 20.61
CA LEU A 696 1.84 -5.49 20.42
C LEU A 696 2.95 -5.53 19.36
N GLU A 697 3.75 -6.61 19.28
CA GLU A 697 4.75 -6.80 18.21
C GLU A 697 4.10 -6.79 16.83
N LEU A 698 3.00 -7.54 16.66
CA LEU A 698 2.24 -7.58 15.42
C LEU A 698 1.62 -6.23 15.06
N CYS A 699 1.14 -5.46 16.04
CA CYS A 699 0.67 -4.09 15.82
C CYS A 699 1.81 -3.19 15.29
N VAL A 700 3.01 -3.28 15.88
CA VAL A 700 4.16 -2.50 15.41
C VAL A 700 4.58 -2.92 14.00
N GLN A 701 4.74 -4.22 13.77
CA GLN A 701 5.15 -4.75 12.45
C GLN A 701 4.12 -4.41 11.37
N GLY A 702 2.83 -4.57 11.67
CA GLY A 702 1.74 -4.19 10.77
C GLY A 702 1.77 -2.70 10.43
N TYR A 703 1.93 -1.83 11.43
CA TYR A 703 2.00 -0.39 11.21
C TYR A 703 3.21 0.00 10.37
N LEU A 704 4.40 -0.53 10.68
CA LEU A 704 5.62 -0.28 9.91
C LEU A 704 5.55 -0.82 8.48
N ALA A 705 4.81 -1.91 8.25
CA ALA A 705 4.61 -2.51 6.93
C ALA A 705 3.77 -1.62 6.01
N VAL A 706 2.67 -1.05 6.49
CA VAL A 706 1.78 -0.19 5.68
C VAL A 706 2.28 1.25 5.56
N ARG A 707 3.12 1.71 6.50
CA ARG A 707 3.57 3.10 6.57
C ARG A 707 4.26 3.66 5.31
N PRO A 708 5.13 2.90 4.61
CA PRO A 708 5.66 3.28 3.29
C PRO A 708 4.61 3.63 2.23
N TYR A 709 3.40 3.10 2.35
CA TYR A 709 2.33 3.21 1.35
C TYR A 709 1.34 4.34 1.62
N GLN A 710 1.66 5.25 2.55
CA GLN A 710 0.80 6.39 2.93
C GLN A 710 0.24 7.16 1.71
N GLU A 711 1.08 7.49 0.72
CA GLU A 711 0.63 8.27 -0.45
C GLU A 711 -0.41 7.53 -1.28
N GLN A 712 -0.36 6.19 -1.36
CA GLN A 712 -1.37 5.40 -2.08
C GLN A 712 -2.70 5.40 -1.34
N VAL A 713 -2.67 5.31 0.00
CA VAL A 713 -3.89 5.41 0.84
C VAL A 713 -4.49 6.81 0.73
N VAL A 714 -3.66 7.83 0.86
CA VAL A 714 -4.08 9.23 0.70
C VAL A 714 -4.66 9.44 -0.69
N ALA A 715 -4.07 8.86 -1.74
CA ALA A 715 -4.58 8.95 -3.09
C ALA A 715 -5.99 8.37 -3.23
N MET A 716 -6.21 7.14 -2.74
CA MET A 716 -7.53 6.48 -2.76
C MET A 716 -8.61 7.31 -2.05
N VAL A 717 -8.27 7.95 -0.94
CA VAL A 717 -9.19 8.81 -0.18
C VAL A 717 -9.39 10.17 -0.85
N THR A 718 -8.32 10.78 -1.36
CA THR A 718 -8.35 12.10 -2.02
C THR A 718 -9.30 12.09 -3.22
N LEU A 719 -9.30 11.01 -3.99
CA LEU A 719 -10.17 10.82 -5.15
C LEU A 719 -11.66 10.74 -4.79
N MET A 720 -12.00 10.51 -3.52
CA MET A 720 -13.37 10.38 -3.05
C MET A 720 -13.83 11.60 -2.22
N LEU A 721 -12.98 12.59 -1.93
CA LEU A 721 -13.32 13.70 -1.02
C LEU A 721 -14.55 14.49 -1.45
N ASP A 722 -14.63 14.81 -2.73
CA ASP A 722 -15.69 15.66 -3.29
C ASP A 722 -16.97 14.89 -3.65
N THR A 723 -17.11 13.65 -3.16
CA THR A 723 -18.36 12.87 -3.24
C THR A 723 -19.48 13.45 -2.36
N GLY A 724 -19.12 14.27 -1.36
CA GLY A 724 -20.07 14.77 -0.37
C GLY A 724 -20.38 13.79 0.76
N PHE A 725 -19.61 12.70 0.91
CA PHE A 725 -19.84 11.74 2.00
C PHE A 725 -19.69 12.37 3.39
N PRO A 726 -20.52 11.98 4.38
CA PRO A 726 -20.49 12.54 5.73
C PRO A 726 -19.15 12.41 6.47
N CYS A 727 -18.30 11.46 6.05
CA CYS A 727 -16.98 11.20 6.63
C CYS A 727 -15.93 12.27 6.32
N PHE A 728 -16.16 13.16 5.35
CA PHE A 728 -15.18 14.16 4.92
C PHE A 728 -15.53 15.56 5.46
N ARG A 729 -14.65 16.16 6.26
CA ARG A 729 -14.89 17.47 6.92
C ARG A 729 -13.72 18.45 6.77
N GLY A 730 -13.09 18.43 5.60
CA GLY A 730 -12.10 19.43 5.15
C GLY A 730 -10.66 19.13 5.59
N ASN A 731 -10.46 18.58 6.79
CA ASN A 731 -9.12 18.23 7.30
C ASN A 731 -8.78 16.74 7.13
N THR A 732 -9.66 15.94 6.54
CA THR A 732 -9.55 14.47 6.43
C THR A 732 -8.17 14.01 5.98
N ILE A 733 -7.62 14.63 4.94
CA ILE A 733 -6.32 14.24 4.36
C ILE A 733 -5.16 14.58 5.28
N ASP A 734 -5.16 15.75 5.91
CA ASP A 734 -4.10 16.17 6.81
C ASP A 734 -4.08 15.30 8.08
N GLU A 735 -5.25 15.00 8.62
CA GLU A 735 -5.39 14.08 9.74
C GLU A 735 -4.96 12.65 9.36
N LEU A 736 -5.40 12.14 8.21
CA LEU A 736 -4.96 10.84 7.69
C LEU A 736 -3.44 10.81 7.55
N ARG A 737 -2.84 11.84 6.97
CA ARG A 737 -1.38 11.95 6.84
C ARG A 737 -0.70 11.94 8.20
N SER A 738 -1.23 12.67 9.17
CA SER A 738 -0.65 12.76 10.52
C SER A 738 -0.59 11.40 11.23
N ARG A 739 -1.57 10.52 11.02
CA ARG A 739 -1.64 9.19 11.66
C ARG A 739 -0.54 8.23 11.20
N PHE A 740 0.01 8.43 9.99
CA PHE A 740 1.19 7.69 9.51
C PHE A 740 2.53 8.23 10.04
N ARG A 741 2.53 9.42 10.67
CA ARG A 741 3.68 10.06 11.33
C ARG A 741 4.96 10.01 10.48
N MET A 742 4.91 10.37 9.19
CA MET A 742 6.06 10.22 8.26
C MET A 742 7.31 11.04 8.62
N ASN A 743 7.18 12.00 9.53
CA ASN A 743 8.27 12.76 10.11
C ASN A 743 9.08 11.98 11.18
N PHE A 744 8.55 10.86 11.69
CA PHE A 744 9.20 10.05 12.73
C PHE A 744 10.20 9.07 12.13
N SER A 745 11.21 8.67 12.93
CA SER A 745 12.00 7.48 12.63
C SER A 745 11.15 6.22 12.78
N GLU A 746 11.57 5.08 12.21
CA GLU A 746 10.86 3.81 12.39
C GLU A 746 10.77 3.40 13.87
N LYS A 747 11.79 3.72 14.68
CA LYS A 747 11.78 3.48 16.14
C LYS A 747 10.76 4.34 16.87
N ASP A 748 10.69 5.62 16.53
CA ASP A 748 9.72 6.53 17.15
C ASP A 748 8.29 6.22 16.71
N ALA A 749 8.13 5.79 15.45
CA ALA A 749 6.87 5.30 14.90
C ALA A 749 6.40 4.01 15.60
N ALA A 750 7.32 3.07 15.90
CA ALA A 750 7.04 1.88 16.69
C ALA A 750 6.57 2.21 18.11
N ARG A 751 7.27 3.12 18.81
CA ARG A 751 6.86 3.56 20.16
C ARG A 751 5.49 4.22 20.15
N ALA A 752 5.27 5.11 19.17
CA ALA A 752 4.02 5.82 18.99
C ALA A 752 2.80 4.91 18.85
N ILE A 753 2.88 3.84 18.07
CA ILE A 753 1.74 2.93 17.88
C ILE A 753 1.48 2.10 19.14
N VAL A 754 2.50 1.74 19.89
CA VAL A 754 2.36 1.07 21.18
C VAL A 754 1.62 1.97 22.17
N GLU A 755 2.02 3.24 22.28
CA GLU A 755 1.34 4.23 23.14
C GLU A 755 -0.15 4.37 22.78
N VAL A 756 -0.48 4.39 21.48
CA VAL A 756 -1.86 4.43 21.00
C VAL A 756 -2.65 3.20 21.47
N VAL A 757 -2.12 1.99 21.25
CA VAL A 757 -2.78 0.74 21.66
C VAL A 757 -2.96 0.66 23.17
N GLU A 758 -1.94 1.02 23.94
CA GLU A 758 -1.99 1.01 25.41
C GLU A 758 -2.99 2.04 25.95
N SER A 759 -3.08 3.23 25.33
CA SER A 759 -4.00 4.29 25.76
C SER A 759 -5.48 3.92 25.63
N ALA A 760 -5.80 3.03 24.69
CA ALA A 760 -7.16 2.60 24.45
C ALA A 760 -7.51 1.26 25.15
N CYS A 761 -6.50 0.59 25.70
CA CYS A 761 -6.69 -0.61 26.48
C CYS A 761 -7.49 -0.32 27.77
N LEU A 762 -8.66 -0.96 27.92
CA LEU A 762 -9.58 -0.74 29.05
C LEU A 762 -10.06 0.71 29.17
N ASN A 763 -10.16 1.42 28.04
CA ASN A 763 -10.62 2.80 28.05
C ASN A 763 -12.08 2.88 28.51
N PHE A 764 -12.35 3.67 29.56
CA PHE A 764 -13.68 3.88 30.14
C PHE A 764 -14.73 4.31 29.09
N ARG A 765 -14.33 5.07 28.07
CA ARG A 765 -15.24 5.49 26.99
C ARG A 765 -15.81 4.29 26.22
N THR A 766 -15.04 3.21 26.07
CA THR A 766 -15.50 1.95 25.46
C THR A 766 -16.69 1.37 26.24
N PHE A 767 -16.55 1.30 27.57
CA PHE A 767 -17.59 0.77 28.45
C PHE A 767 -18.85 1.65 28.43
N SER A 768 -18.68 2.97 28.53
CA SER A 768 -19.80 3.92 28.44
C SER A 768 -20.52 3.81 27.10
N TYR A 769 -19.78 3.59 26.01
CA TYR A 769 -20.37 3.44 24.69
C TYR A 769 -21.18 2.14 24.54
N ASP A 770 -20.67 1.02 25.05
CA ASP A 770 -21.41 -0.25 25.05
C ASP A 770 -22.70 -0.15 25.88
N LEU A 771 -22.69 0.57 27.00
CA LEU A 771 -23.90 0.85 27.78
C LEU A 771 -24.93 1.67 26.98
N ILE A 772 -24.49 2.70 26.24
CA ILE A 772 -25.39 3.48 25.37
C ILE A 772 -26.02 2.58 24.31
N GLN A 773 -25.23 1.69 23.70
CA GLN A 773 -25.69 0.79 22.66
C GLN A 773 -26.62 -0.32 23.18
N ASP A 774 -26.41 -0.82 24.39
CA ASP A 774 -27.36 -1.71 25.10
C ASP A 774 -28.72 -1.02 25.27
N VAL A 775 -28.72 0.22 25.75
CA VAL A 775 -29.96 0.98 25.99
C VAL A 775 -30.68 1.34 24.69
N GLN A 776 -29.95 1.77 23.66
CA GLN A 776 -30.53 2.28 22.42
C GLN A 776 -30.91 1.19 21.41
N GLN A 777 -30.04 0.19 21.27
CA GLN A 777 -30.11 -0.81 20.21
C GLN A 777 -30.24 -2.24 20.75
N ASN A 778 -30.30 -2.42 22.07
CA ASN A 778 -30.33 -3.74 22.72
C ASN A 778 -29.13 -4.60 22.31
N ILE A 779 -27.95 -3.98 22.19
CA ILE A 779 -26.69 -4.66 21.88
C ILE A 779 -26.09 -5.20 23.17
N TYR A 780 -25.94 -6.52 23.23
CA TYR A 780 -25.38 -7.22 24.37
C TYR A 780 -23.94 -6.79 24.64
N TYR A 781 -23.66 -6.47 25.90
CA TYR A 781 -22.32 -6.43 26.45
C TYR A 781 -22.30 -7.18 27.77
N HIS A 782 -21.16 -7.82 28.05
CA HIS A 782 -21.01 -8.60 29.26
C HIS A 782 -20.86 -7.66 30.47
N LYS A 783 -21.83 -7.70 31.40
CA LYS A 783 -21.80 -6.99 32.68
C LYS A 783 -21.14 -7.93 33.70
N LYS A 784 -19.94 -7.61 34.19
CA LYS A 784 -19.38 -8.29 35.37
C LYS A 784 -20.30 -7.97 36.55
N ASN A 785 -20.82 -9.01 37.21
CA ASN A 785 -21.52 -8.87 38.49
C ASN A 785 -20.54 -8.48 39.60
#